data_AF-A0AAZ1XJ89-F1
#
_entry.id   AF-A0AAZ1XJ89-F1
#
_cell.length_a   1.000
_cell.length_b   1.000
_cell.length_c   1.000
_cell.angle_alpha   90.00
_cell.angle_beta   90.00
_cell.angle_gamma   90.00
#
_symmetry.space_group_name_H-M   'P 1'
#
loop_
_entity.id
_entity.type
_entity.pdbx_description
1 polymer ?
#
loop_
_entity_poly.entity_id
_entity_poly.type
_entity_poly.pdbx_seq_one_letter_code
_entity_poly.pdbx_strand_id
1 'polypeptide(L)'
;MDGLHDTPIRCQDIFKAFPDQQRPIRVVLTNGVAGVGKTFSVQKFTLDWAEGLENQHVSVVVLLSFRELNLIRDEQYSLLELLHVFHPTLQKVTAEKLAVSQLLFIFDGLDESRLSLDFTNRKLLSDVTQKSSVSQLLTNLIQGNLLPSARLDHFRPAAANQIPPTCVDRLTEVRGFTDAQKEEYFRRRFSDEELSSRIISHMKTSRSLHIMCSIPVFCWITATVLEHMLTTEQRGELPKTLTDMYSHFLLVQTKRKKNKYHEGHETSPQELTEADREVLLKLGRLAFEHLEKGSIMFYQEDLEQCGLDVTEASVYSGVCTEIFKRECVIFQKPVYCFVHLSIQEFLAAVYMFHCHTNRKTKVLENFFGKKYKESSLDDFLKQVMRKSLQSKNGHLDLFVRFLHGLCLEYNQRLLGLLGQTEISPGTIQRVTKNLRKVNSDKISPDRSINIFHCLMEMKDLSVHQEIQKFLKLEKGTKEELSAIQCSALAFMLQMSEEVLDELDLQKYNTSTRGRQRLIPAVRNCRKARLTQCGLSETHCEVVASALKSNPSHLTEVDMSGNVLQDLAAKLLCAGLESPNCQLETLRLTVCNLSERSCEALSSVLSSQSCSLRELDLSNNNLQVSGVKLLSAALQSPYCTLEILRLSGCNLSERSCEALSSVLGSQSSSLRELDLSDSDLGDSGMTLMSAALQSPHCTLESLSLSGCLITEEGCTYLASALSSNPSHLRELDLSYNHPGDSGMKLLSAGLKDPGWRLDTLRVEPAGVRWLRPGLRKYSCQLTIDTNTVNTNLQLSDNNRKVTRVTKVQSYPDHPERFEYWKQMLCRNGLTGRCYWEVEWRGNIFISVSYRSIRRKGGSYDCVFGGNDQSWSLICSDDGPRSVWHNNRYTSISSSSSSVSNRAAVYVDCPAGTLSFYRVSSDTLIHLHTFNTTFTQTLYPGFMFWSPGSSVSLC
;
A
#
# COMPACT_ATOMS: atom_id res chain seq x y z
N MET A 1 20.48 4.92 10.07
CA MET A 1 19.20 5.65 10.04
C MET A 1 18.26 4.80 10.85
N ASP A 2 18.28 5.04 12.16
CA ASP A 2 17.49 4.28 13.13
C ASP A 2 16.01 4.68 13.02
N GLY A 3 15.11 3.77 13.38
CA GLY A 3 13.69 3.73 13.00
C GLY A 3 12.96 5.08 12.95
N LEU A 4 12.26 5.33 11.83
CA LEU A 4 11.24 6.37 11.75
C LEU A 4 10.05 5.98 12.64
N HIS A 5 10.10 6.40 13.91
CA HIS A 5 8.92 6.54 14.75
C HIS A 5 8.21 7.84 14.38
N ASP A 6 7.04 7.73 13.74
CA ASP A 6 6.15 8.87 13.49
C ASP A 6 5.57 9.37 14.83
N THR A 7 6.29 10.27 15.49
CA THR A 7 5.87 10.86 16.77
C THR A 7 5.30 12.26 16.53
N PRO A 8 4.10 12.58 17.05
CA PRO A 8 3.58 13.95 16.99
C PRO A 8 4.57 14.92 17.64
N ILE A 9 4.97 15.95 16.89
CA ILE A 9 5.90 16.98 17.36
C ILE A 9 5.22 18.34 17.31
N ARG A 10 5.38 19.13 18.35
CA ARG A 10 4.95 20.54 18.34
C ARG A 10 5.97 21.34 17.55
N CYS A 11 5.52 22.39 16.85
CA CYS A 11 6.41 23.23 16.04
C CYS A 11 7.59 23.81 16.85
N GLN A 12 7.39 24.12 18.12
CA GLN A 12 8.43 24.62 19.03
C GLN A 12 9.48 23.58 19.46
N ASP A 13 9.19 22.30 19.28
CA ASP A 13 10.09 21.21 19.71
C ASP A 13 10.86 20.61 18.52
N ILE A 14 10.71 21.17 17.32
CA ILE A 14 11.31 20.66 16.07
C ILE A 14 12.82 20.45 16.16
N PHE A 15 13.54 21.31 16.89
CA PHE A 15 14.99 21.21 17.10
C PHE A 15 15.40 20.59 18.45
N LYS A 16 14.45 20.18 19.29
CA LYS A 16 14.76 19.48 20.55
C LYS A 16 15.05 18.01 20.27
N ALA A 17 16.21 17.55 20.71
CA ALA A 17 16.55 16.12 20.68
C ALA A 17 15.58 15.34 21.57
N PHE A 18 15.15 14.16 21.12
CA PHE A 18 14.46 13.22 22.00
C PHE A 18 15.44 12.67 23.04
N PRO A 19 14.98 12.19 24.21
CA PRO A 19 15.84 11.68 25.28
C PRO A 19 16.89 10.66 24.82
N ASP A 20 16.57 9.90 23.76
CA ASP A 20 17.40 8.81 23.24
C ASP A 20 18.36 9.24 22.11
N GLN A 21 18.28 10.49 21.64
CA GLN A 21 19.14 11.01 20.56
C GLN A 21 20.40 11.70 21.12
N GLN A 22 21.57 11.07 20.93
CA GLN A 22 22.87 11.64 21.34
C GLN A 22 23.42 12.73 20.40
N ARG A 23 22.86 12.89 19.18
CA ARG A 23 23.36 13.85 18.19
C ARG A 23 22.53 15.15 18.18
N PRO A 24 23.17 16.33 18.15
CA PRO A 24 22.47 17.61 18.02
C PRO A 24 21.81 17.71 16.64
N ILE A 25 20.60 18.25 16.60
CA ILE A 25 19.78 18.35 15.39
C ILE A 25 20.03 19.71 14.76
N ARG A 26 20.64 19.69 13.58
CA ARG A 26 21.00 20.90 12.84
C ARG A 26 20.04 21.13 11.69
N VAL A 27 19.80 20.11 10.86
CA VAL A 27 19.00 20.24 9.63
C VAL A 27 17.70 19.47 9.77
N VAL A 28 16.60 20.21 9.74
CA VAL A 28 15.24 19.68 9.69
C VAL A 28 14.71 19.86 8.27
N LEU A 29 14.08 18.81 7.76
CA LEU A 29 13.32 18.84 6.51
C LEU A 29 11.84 18.56 6.81
N THR A 30 10.99 19.55 6.54
CA THR A 30 9.56 19.48 6.80
C THR A 30 8.77 19.25 5.49
N ASN A 31 8.12 18.09 5.43
CA ASN A 31 7.28 17.65 4.32
C ASN A 31 5.81 18.03 4.50
N GLY A 32 5.06 17.99 3.40
CA GLY A 32 3.60 18.14 3.42
C GLY A 32 3.05 18.52 2.06
N VAL A 33 1.76 18.27 1.83
CA VAL A 33 1.07 18.59 0.57
C VAL A 33 0.90 20.10 0.35
N ALA A 34 0.68 20.53 -0.89
CA ALA A 34 0.43 21.94 -1.20
C ALA A 34 -0.79 22.47 -0.41
N GLY A 35 -0.68 23.69 0.12
CA GLY A 35 -1.78 24.33 0.85
C GLY A 35 -1.98 23.87 2.30
N VAL A 36 -1.15 22.93 2.78
CA VAL A 36 -1.29 22.35 4.14
C VAL A 36 -0.95 23.32 5.27
N GLY A 37 -0.39 24.49 4.96
CA GLY A 37 -0.08 25.53 5.95
C GLY A 37 1.38 25.60 6.41
N LYS A 38 2.35 25.09 5.63
CA LYS A 38 3.78 25.16 5.99
C LYS A 38 4.32 26.59 6.13
N THR A 39 4.12 27.44 5.12
CA THR A 39 4.47 28.87 5.19
C THR A 39 3.78 29.57 6.36
N PHE A 40 2.51 29.24 6.64
CA PHE A 40 1.81 29.74 7.82
C PHE A 40 2.45 29.25 9.13
N SER A 41 2.91 28.00 9.18
CA SER A 41 3.61 27.44 10.35
C SER A 41 4.95 28.15 10.59
N VAL A 42 5.69 28.46 9.51
CA VAL A 42 6.92 29.28 9.57
C VAL A 42 6.63 30.69 10.06
N GLN A 43 5.58 31.33 9.54
CA GLN A 43 5.18 32.66 9.98
C GLN A 43 4.77 32.65 11.45
N LYS A 44 4.00 31.65 11.90
CA LYS A 44 3.62 31.50 13.31
C LYS A 44 4.83 31.26 14.20
N PHE A 45 5.74 30.38 13.80
CA PHE A 45 6.99 30.14 14.52
C PHE A 45 7.82 31.43 14.65
N THR A 46 7.95 32.19 13.57
CA THR A 46 8.72 33.44 13.54
C THR A 46 8.05 34.52 14.39
N LEU A 47 6.72 34.61 14.35
CA LEU A 47 5.94 35.54 15.18
C LEU A 47 6.09 35.22 16.67
N ASP A 48 5.96 33.95 17.05
CA ASP A 48 6.08 33.51 18.45
C ASP A 48 7.49 33.74 19.01
N TRP A 49 8.51 33.56 18.16
CA TRP A 49 9.89 33.92 18.51
C TRP A 49 10.05 35.44 18.68
N ALA A 50 9.51 36.24 17.75
CA ALA A 50 9.62 37.70 17.78
C ALA A 50 8.87 38.35 18.95
N GLU A 51 7.74 37.77 19.37
CA GLU A 51 6.94 38.21 20.52
C GLU A 51 7.50 37.70 21.86
N GLY A 52 8.57 36.90 21.86
CA GLY A 52 9.17 36.38 23.09
C GLY A 52 8.43 35.18 23.72
N LEU A 53 7.44 34.60 23.02
CA LEU A 53 6.58 33.55 23.54
C LEU A 53 7.29 32.19 23.58
N GLU A 54 8.05 31.85 22.53
CA GLU A 54 8.68 30.54 22.35
C GLU A 54 10.09 30.64 21.73
N ASN A 55 10.89 29.56 21.79
CA ASN A 55 12.19 29.42 21.09
C ASN A 55 13.28 30.47 21.37
N GLN A 56 13.28 31.09 22.56
CA GLN A 56 14.25 32.14 22.95
C GLN A 56 15.71 31.66 23.10
N HIS A 57 15.97 30.36 22.92
CA HIS A 57 17.32 29.81 22.82
C HIS A 57 17.99 30.14 21.47
N VAL A 58 17.22 30.58 20.47
CA VAL A 58 17.71 31.07 19.18
C VAL A 58 17.88 32.59 19.26
N SER A 59 19.09 33.08 19.02
CA SER A 59 19.42 34.51 19.11
C SER A 59 18.92 35.29 17.89
N VAL A 60 18.94 34.67 16.71
CA VAL A 60 18.54 35.32 15.44
C VAL A 60 17.85 34.29 14.55
N VAL A 61 16.65 34.62 14.09
CA VAL A 61 15.93 33.85 13.06
C VAL A 61 16.05 34.59 11.73
N VAL A 62 16.59 33.91 10.72
CA VAL A 62 16.73 34.41 9.35
C VAL A 62 15.79 33.63 8.45
N LEU A 63 14.73 34.29 7.99
CA LEU A 63 13.84 33.75 6.97
C LEU A 63 14.39 34.09 5.58
N LEU A 64 14.59 33.07 4.75
CA LEU A 64 14.97 33.21 3.34
C LEU A 64 13.97 32.44 2.48
N SER A 65 13.23 33.16 1.64
CA SER A 65 12.32 32.55 0.68
C SER A 65 13.06 32.19 -0.60
N PHE A 66 12.92 30.97 -1.11
CA PHE A 66 13.45 30.60 -2.42
C PHE A 66 12.88 31.45 -3.55
N ARG A 67 11.68 32.02 -3.35
CA ARG A 67 11.06 32.98 -4.28
C ARG A 67 11.89 34.24 -4.45
N GLU A 68 12.43 34.75 -3.34
CA GLU A 68 13.27 35.94 -3.33
C GLU A 68 14.71 35.61 -3.78
N LEU A 69 15.24 34.46 -3.35
CA LEU A 69 16.57 33.99 -3.77
C LEU A 69 16.66 33.78 -5.29
N ASN A 70 15.56 33.42 -5.94
CA ASN A 70 15.49 33.30 -7.40
C ASN A 70 15.78 34.62 -8.13
N LEU A 71 15.51 35.79 -7.53
CA LEU A 71 15.72 37.11 -8.15
C LEU A 71 17.19 37.45 -8.32
N ILE A 72 18.05 36.90 -7.45
CA ILE A 72 19.48 37.16 -7.39
C ILE A 72 20.32 35.93 -7.77
N ARG A 73 19.71 34.95 -8.43
CA ARG A 73 20.34 33.67 -8.78
C ARG A 73 21.61 33.80 -9.62
N ASP A 74 21.67 34.85 -10.45
CA ASP A 74 22.73 35.10 -11.42
C ASP A 74 23.81 36.04 -10.85
N GLU A 75 23.63 36.51 -9.61
CA GLU A 75 24.54 37.41 -8.91
C GLU A 75 25.45 36.65 -7.93
N GLN A 76 26.56 37.28 -7.53
CA GLN A 76 27.48 36.73 -6.53
C GLN A 76 27.47 37.55 -5.24
N TYR A 77 27.26 36.85 -4.14
CA TYR A 77 27.21 37.41 -2.79
C TYR A 77 28.15 36.64 -1.87
N SER A 78 28.61 37.28 -0.82
CA SER A 78 29.02 36.57 0.40
C SER A 78 27.80 36.30 1.28
N LEU A 79 27.89 35.33 2.20
CA LEU A 79 26.76 35.04 3.11
C LEU A 79 26.41 36.27 3.97
N LEU A 80 27.42 37.03 4.40
CA LEU A 80 27.22 38.26 5.16
C LEU A 80 26.51 39.35 4.33
N GLU A 81 26.94 39.56 3.08
CA GLU A 81 26.26 40.51 2.18
C GLU A 81 24.82 40.08 1.89
N LEU A 82 24.59 38.78 1.67
CA LEU A 82 23.25 38.23 1.46
C LEU A 82 22.34 38.53 2.66
N LEU A 83 22.83 38.33 3.88
CA LEU A 83 22.09 38.65 5.10
C LEU A 83 21.78 40.14 5.24
N HIS A 84 22.73 41.02 4.92
CA HIS A 84 22.52 42.47 4.96
C HIS A 84 21.50 42.96 3.93
N VAL A 85 21.44 42.30 2.77
CA VAL A 85 20.44 42.61 1.73
C VAL A 85 19.06 42.18 2.18
N PHE A 86 18.91 40.93 2.67
CA PHE A 86 17.61 40.39 3.06
C PHE A 86 17.09 40.93 4.40
N HIS A 87 17.98 41.35 5.30
CA HIS A 87 17.63 41.85 6.62
C HIS A 87 18.50 43.07 6.95
N PRO A 88 18.13 44.28 6.49
CA PRO A 88 18.94 45.49 6.68
C PRO A 88 19.24 45.82 8.16
N THR A 89 18.39 45.35 9.08
CA THR A 89 18.61 45.46 10.54
C THR A 89 19.86 44.73 11.01
N LEU A 90 20.34 43.72 10.26
CA LEU A 90 21.56 42.98 10.54
C LEU A 90 22.84 43.68 10.06
N GLN A 91 22.77 44.84 9.38
CA GLN A 91 23.95 45.58 8.90
C GLN A 91 24.97 45.93 10.01
N LYS A 92 24.54 45.97 11.27
CA LYS A 92 25.40 46.24 12.43
C LYS A 92 26.10 44.98 12.99
N VAL A 93 25.80 43.81 12.45
CA VAL A 93 26.35 42.52 12.89
C VAL A 93 27.61 42.20 12.08
N THR A 94 28.76 42.08 12.75
CA THR A 94 30.01 41.66 12.09
C THR A 94 30.05 40.16 11.87
N ALA A 95 30.92 39.70 10.95
CA ALA A 95 31.15 38.27 10.71
C ALA A 95 31.48 37.50 12.00
N GLU A 96 32.25 38.09 12.92
CA GLU A 96 32.62 37.44 14.19
C GLU A 96 31.41 37.26 15.10
N LYS A 97 30.53 38.27 15.19
CA LYS A 97 29.30 38.19 15.98
C LYS A 97 28.34 37.16 15.40
N LEU A 98 28.28 37.06 14.07
CA LEU A 98 27.45 36.09 13.37
C LEU A 98 27.93 34.65 13.63
N ALA A 99 29.25 34.42 13.65
CA ALA A 99 29.84 33.11 13.90
C ALA A 99 29.59 32.56 15.32
N VAL A 100 29.43 33.43 16.33
CA VAL A 100 29.17 33.02 17.73
C VAL A 100 27.68 33.03 18.11
N SER A 101 26.79 33.47 17.22
CA SER A 101 25.35 33.57 17.47
C SER A 101 24.64 32.24 17.21
N GLN A 102 23.60 31.94 18.01
CA GLN A 102 22.70 30.82 17.74
C GLN A 102 21.70 31.22 16.65
N LEU A 103 22.09 30.95 15.39
CA LEU A 103 21.32 31.30 14.19
C LEU A 103 20.40 30.15 13.78
N LEU A 104 19.16 30.51 13.41
CA LEU A 104 18.23 29.62 12.73
C LEU A 104 17.92 30.20 11.34
N PHE A 105 18.27 29.46 10.29
CA PHE A 105 17.80 29.78 8.94
C PHE A 105 16.56 28.96 8.64
N ILE A 106 15.53 29.64 8.13
CA ILE A 106 14.33 28.98 7.63
C ILE A 106 14.26 29.23 6.13
N PHE A 107 14.30 28.14 5.37
CA PHE A 107 14.18 28.14 3.92
C PHE A 107 12.78 27.74 3.50
N ASP A 108 11.97 28.71 3.08
CA ASP A 108 10.61 28.46 2.61
C ASP A 108 10.56 28.34 1.07
N GLY A 109 9.75 27.41 0.57
CA GLY A 109 9.45 27.24 -0.86
C GLY A 109 10.53 26.54 -1.71
N LEU A 110 11.21 25.51 -1.20
CA LEU A 110 12.29 24.82 -1.94
C LEU A 110 11.85 24.26 -3.31
N ASP A 111 10.60 23.83 -3.44
CA ASP A 111 9.99 23.36 -4.71
C ASP A 111 9.85 24.46 -5.77
N GLU A 112 9.91 25.72 -5.37
CA GLU A 112 9.84 26.89 -6.25
C GLU A 112 11.25 27.39 -6.63
N SER A 113 12.30 26.72 -6.15
CA SER A 113 13.69 27.04 -6.47
C SER A 113 13.98 26.80 -7.95
N ARG A 114 14.53 27.82 -8.60
CA ARG A 114 15.17 27.71 -9.92
C ARG A 114 16.69 27.54 -9.80
N LEU A 115 17.21 27.42 -8.59
CA LEU A 115 18.64 27.27 -8.31
C LEU A 115 19.04 25.80 -8.49
N SER A 116 20.13 25.57 -9.20
CA SER A 116 20.76 24.24 -9.28
C SER A 116 21.58 24.00 -8.01
N LEU A 117 21.00 23.27 -7.05
CA LEU A 117 21.66 22.87 -5.80
C LEU A 117 22.52 21.61 -6.06
N ASP A 118 23.76 21.82 -6.49
CA ASP A 118 24.70 20.74 -6.74
C ASP A 118 25.52 20.40 -5.49
N PHE A 119 25.20 19.28 -4.85
CA PHE A 119 25.91 18.76 -3.69
C PHE A 119 27.13 17.89 -4.04
N THR A 120 27.40 17.66 -5.33
CA THR A 120 28.55 16.86 -5.81
C THR A 120 29.80 17.70 -6.04
N ASN A 121 29.64 19.00 -6.30
CA ASN A 121 30.74 19.93 -6.56
C ASN A 121 31.46 20.33 -5.25
N ARG A 122 32.78 20.10 -5.19
CA ARG A 122 33.61 20.23 -3.96
C ARG A 122 34.20 21.62 -3.69
N LYS A 123 33.59 22.70 -4.18
CA LYS A 123 34.08 24.05 -3.82
C LYS A 123 33.72 24.35 -2.36
N LEU A 124 34.67 24.11 -1.46
CA LEU A 124 34.53 24.33 -0.02
C LEU A 124 34.51 25.83 0.28
N LEU A 125 33.41 26.31 0.84
CA LEU A 125 33.27 27.66 1.37
C LEU A 125 33.14 27.54 2.89
N SER A 126 34.01 28.21 3.64
CA SER A 126 33.98 28.22 5.11
C SER A 126 33.95 29.63 5.71
N ASP A 127 34.31 30.65 4.92
CA ASP A 127 34.29 32.05 5.31
C ASP A 127 32.99 32.74 4.85
N VAL A 128 32.29 33.37 5.78
CA VAL A 128 31.02 34.09 5.53
C VAL A 128 31.20 35.36 4.67
N THR A 129 32.43 35.84 4.49
CA THR A 129 32.79 37.01 3.67
C THR A 129 33.18 36.64 2.23
N GLN A 130 33.35 35.34 1.94
CA GLN A 130 33.74 34.87 0.61
C GLN A 130 32.57 34.94 -0.36
N LYS A 131 32.75 35.61 -1.51
CA LYS A 131 31.74 35.70 -2.57
C LYS A 131 31.62 34.42 -3.38
N SER A 132 30.39 33.97 -3.62
CA SER A 132 30.06 32.85 -4.50
C SER A 132 28.64 32.99 -5.04
N SER A 133 28.22 32.06 -5.92
CA SER A 133 26.81 32.01 -6.34
C SER A 133 25.91 31.65 -5.14
N VAL A 134 24.66 32.11 -5.19
CA VAL A 134 23.65 31.80 -4.16
C VAL A 134 23.50 30.30 -3.97
N SER A 135 23.50 29.52 -5.06
CA SER A 135 23.44 28.05 -4.99
C SER A 135 24.58 27.43 -4.17
N GLN A 136 25.81 27.92 -4.34
CA GLN A 136 26.99 27.41 -3.61
C GLN A 136 27.00 27.82 -2.14
N LEU A 137 26.49 29.01 -1.81
CA LEU A 137 26.32 29.44 -0.43
C LEU A 137 25.31 28.53 0.28
N LEU A 138 24.16 28.26 -0.35
CA LEU A 138 23.11 27.42 0.22
C LEU A 138 23.58 25.96 0.39
N THR A 139 24.24 25.36 -0.60
CA THR A 139 24.73 23.98 -0.46
C THR A 139 25.79 23.84 0.64
N ASN A 140 26.72 24.79 0.76
CA ASN A 140 27.73 24.78 1.82
C ASN A 140 27.13 25.07 3.20
N LEU A 141 26.08 25.91 3.28
CA LEU A 141 25.31 26.09 4.51
C LEU A 141 24.58 24.79 4.88
N ILE A 142 23.90 24.12 3.96
CA ILE A 142 23.19 22.86 4.23
C ILE A 142 24.17 21.76 4.68
N GLN A 143 25.33 21.62 4.03
CA GLN A 143 26.37 20.65 4.39
C GLN A 143 27.07 20.95 5.71
N GLY A 144 26.95 22.19 6.24
CA GLY A 144 27.62 22.59 7.48
C GLY A 144 29.05 23.09 7.32
N ASN A 145 29.47 23.38 6.08
CA ASN A 145 30.78 23.99 5.81
C ASN A 145 30.77 25.50 6.15
N LEU A 146 29.64 26.17 5.88
CA LEU A 146 29.36 27.55 6.32
C LEU A 146 28.48 27.50 7.57
N LEU A 147 28.85 28.27 8.61
CA LEU A 147 28.16 28.35 9.90
C LEU A 147 27.72 26.98 10.46
N PRO A 148 28.67 26.15 10.94
CA PRO A 148 28.40 24.79 11.41
C PRO A 148 27.39 24.75 12.56
N SER A 149 27.37 25.79 13.40
CA SER A 149 26.46 25.92 14.55
C SER A 149 25.05 26.39 14.20
N ALA A 150 24.79 26.82 12.96
CA ALA A 150 23.47 27.30 12.55
C ALA A 150 22.50 26.15 12.32
N ARG A 151 21.27 26.31 12.80
CA ARG A 151 20.16 25.37 12.58
C ARG A 151 19.41 25.76 11.31
N LEU A 152 18.89 24.76 10.59
CA LEU A 152 18.22 24.94 9.31
C LEU A 152 16.88 24.20 9.31
N ASP A 153 15.80 24.87 8.88
CA ASP A 153 14.51 24.24 8.56
C ASP A 153 14.17 24.47 7.07
N HIS A 154 13.74 23.43 6.37
CA HIS A 154 13.42 23.48 4.93
C HIS A 154 12.03 22.89 4.65
N PHE A 155 11.27 23.46 3.70
CA PHE A 155 9.91 23.00 3.40
C PHE A 155 9.68 22.54 1.94
N ARG A 156 9.02 21.36 1.81
CA ARG A 156 8.36 20.69 0.66
C ARG A 156 9.10 19.59 -0.15
N PRO A 157 8.37 18.51 -0.53
CA PRO A 157 8.95 17.18 -0.83
C PRO A 157 9.25 16.90 -2.31
N ALA A 158 8.66 17.64 -3.26
CA ALA A 158 8.90 17.40 -4.69
C ALA A 158 10.36 17.64 -5.09
N ALA A 159 11.07 18.44 -4.29
CA ALA A 159 12.48 18.74 -4.39
C ALA A 159 13.32 18.15 -3.23
N ALA A 160 12.74 17.35 -2.32
CA ALA A 160 13.50 16.74 -1.22
C ALA A 160 14.65 15.85 -1.72
N ASN A 161 14.47 15.21 -2.88
CA ASN A 161 15.52 14.45 -3.56
C ASN A 161 16.72 15.31 -4.01
N GLN A 162 16.58 16.64 -4.05
CA GLN A 162 17.69 17.54 -4.35
C GLN A 162 18.67 17.62 -3.18
N ILE A 163 18.21 17.39 -1.94
CA ILE A 163 19.06 17.38 -0.75
C ILE A 163 19.43 15.93 -0.41
N PRO A 164 20.72 15.57 -0.33
CA PRO A 164 21.14 14.24 0.07
C PRO A 164 20.62 13.88 1.47
N PRO A 165 20.06 12.67 1.69
CA PRO A 165 19.61 12.23 3.01
C PRO A 165 20.69 12.27 4.09
N THR A 166 21.97 12.22 3.69
CA THR A 166 23.12 12.36 4.59
C THR A 166 23.26 13.74 5.21
N CYS A 167 22.58 14.75 4.67
CA CYS A 167 22.61 16.13 5.18
C CYS A 167 21.40 16.47 6.08
N VAL A 168 20.46 15.55 6.27
CA VAL A 168 19.21 15.77 7.02
C VAL A 168 19.26 14.99 8.34
N ASP A 169 19.15 15.71 9.47
CA ASP A 169 19.15 15.08 10.80
C ASP A 169 17.76 14.62 11.23
N ARG A 170 16.71 15.35 10.81
CA ARG A 170 15.32 15.05 11.16
C ARG A 170 14.37 15.37 10.00
N LEU A 171 13.43 14.47 9.76
CA LEU A 171 12.33 14.63 8.81
C LEU A 171 11.02 14.80 9.58
N THR A 172 10.24 15.83 9.27
CA THR A 172 8.91 16.08 9.85
C THR A 172 7.87 16.15 8.73
N GLU A 173 6.59 15.95 9.04
CA GLU A 173 5.50 16.03 8.07
C GLU A 173 4.31 16.84 8.63
N VAL A 174 3.85 17.83 7.87
CA VAL A 174 2.61 18.56 8.14
C VAL A 174 1.46 17.86 7.40
N ARG A 175 0.54 17.27 8.18
CA ARG A 175 -0.59 16.45 7.68
C ARG A 175 -1.90 17.24 7.48
N GLY A 176 -2.00 18.44 8.03
CA GLY A 176 -3.19 19.30 7.92
C GLY A 176 -4.12 19.21 9.13
N PHE A 177 -5.40 19.51 8.92
CA PHE A 177 -6.43 19.51 9.98
C PHE A 177 -7.00 18.12 10.22
N THR A 178 -7.06 17.74 11.50
CA THR A 178 -7.92 16.66 12.01
C THR A 178 -9.39 17.03 11.90
N ASP A 179 -10.30 16.06 11.99
CA ASP A 179 -11.74 16.34 11.88
C ASP A 179 -12.25 17.34 12.91
N ALA A 180 -11.76 17.23 14.16
CA ALA A 180 -12.05 18.21 15.20
C ALA A 180 -11.54 19.62 14.83
N GLN A 181 -10.34 19.73 14.25
CA GLN A 181 -9.77 21.01 13.82
C GLN A 181 -10.50 21.61 12.61
N LYS A 182 -11.03 20.77 11.70
CA LYS A 182 -11.86 21.24 10.58
C LYS A 182 -13.10 21.96 11.10
N GLU A 183 -13.82 21.34 12.05
CA GLU A 183 -15.00 21.94 12.65
C GLU A 183 -14.66 23.22 13.42
N GLU A 184 -13.59 23.19 14.21
CA GLU A 184 -13.11 24.35 14.96
C GLU A 184 -12.77 25.52 14.04
N TYR A 185 -12.14 25.26 12.89
CA TYR A 185 -11.86 26.30 11.90
C TYR A 185 -13.14 27.00 11.43
N PHE A 186 -14.18 26.24 11.07
CA PHE A 186 -15.44 26.83 10.60
C PHE A 186 -16.20 27.55 11.72
N ARG A 187 -16.18 27.04 12.96
CA ARG A 187 -16.76 27.72 14.13
C ARG A 187 -16.05 29.05 14.44
N ARG A 188 -14.72 29.09 14.34
CA ARG A 188 -13.96 30.33 14.55
C ARG A 188 -14.13 31.36 13.43
N ARG A 189 -14.32 30.89 12.19
CA ARG A 189 -14.43 31.77 11.02
C ARG A 189 -15.79 32.47 10.92
N PHE A 190 -16.86 31.89 11.45
CA PHE A 190 -18.21 32.42 11.39
C PHE A 190 -18.77 32.65 12.78
N SER A 191 -19.10 33.90 13.11
CA SER A 191 -19.70 34.25 14.40
C SER A 191 -21.16 33.75 14.55
N ASP A 192 -21.82 33.43 13.43
CA ASP A 192 -23.17 32.86 13.39
C ASP A 192 -23.12 31.33 13.55
N GLU A 193 -23.65 30.84 14.67
CA GLU A 193 -23.64 29.41 15.00
C GLU A 193 -24.51 28.56 14.04
N GLU A 194 -25.62 29.09 13.53
CA GLU A 194 -26.51 28.37 12.63
C GLU A 194 -25.86 28.22 11.26
N LEU A 195 -25.26 29.30 10.75
CA LEU A 195 -24.49 29.29 9.50
C LEU A 195 -23.29 28.32 9.61
N SER A 196 -22.54 28.39 10.71
CA SER A 196 -21.38 27.51 10.93
C SER A 196 -21.79 26.03 10.95
N SER A 197 -22.90 25.71 11.64
CA SER A 197 -23.41 24.35 11.80
C SER A 197 -23.94 23.79 10.47
N ARG A 198 -24.60 24.63 9.65
CA ARG A 198 -25.05 24.26 8.30
C ARG A 198 -23.87 23.99 7.35
N ILE A 199 -22.81 24.78 7.42
CA ILE A 199 -21.56 24.58 6.65
C ILE A 199 -20.88 23.28 7.07
N ILE A 200 -20.72 23.04 8.37
CA ILE A 200 -20.13 21.80 8.90
C ILE A 200 -20.96 20.59 8.48
N SER A 201 -22.29 20.68 8.56
CA SER A 201 -23.18 19.61 8.10
C SER A 201 -23.03 19.32 6.61
N HIS A 202 -22.99 20.34 5.74
CA HIS A 202 -22.78 20.13 4.30
C HIS A 202 -21.40 19.57 3.97
N MET A 203 -20.37 20.02 4.70
CA MET A 203 -19.02 19.48 4.57
C MET A 203 -18.98 18.00 4.93
N LYS A 204 -19.69 17.58 6.00
CA LYS A 204 -19.80 16.16 6.39
C LYS A 204 -20.62 15.31 5.40
N THR A 205 -21.72 15.86 4.85
CA THR A 205 -22.53 15.11 3.87
C THR A 205 -21.81 14.94 2.53
N SER A 206 -20.93 15.87 2.16
CA SER A 206 -20.11 15.77 0.96
C SER A 206 -18.72 15.22 1.27
N ARG A 207 -18.56 13.90 1.07
CA ARG A 207 -17.30 13.19 1.34
C ARG A 207 -16.09 13.78 0.61
N SER A 208 -16.26 14.26 -0.62
CA SER A 208 -15.19 14.94 -1.37
C SER A 208 -14.74 16.23 -0.67
N LEU A 209 -15.67 17.06 -0.19
CA LEU A 209 -15.36 18.30 0.53
C LEU A 209 -14.70 17.99 1.88
N HIS A 210 -15.21 16.99 2.60
CA HIS A 210 -14.68 16.57 3.89
C HIS A 210 -13.19 16.17 3.84
N ILE A 211 -12.81 15.39 2.82
CA ILE A 211 -11.43 14.94 2.62
C ILE A 211 -10.51 16.12 2.28
N MET A 212 -10.97 17.03 1.43
CA MET A 212 -10.15 18.17 1.00
C MET A 212 -9.95 19.19 2.10
N CYS A 213 -10.95 19.38 2.96
CA CYS A 213 -10.87 20.25 4.13
C CYS A 213 -9.84 19.75 5.18
N SER A 214 -9.24 18.57 5.00
CA SER A 214 -8.02 18.23 5.75
C SER A 214 -6.85 19.18 5.42
N ILE A 215 -6.86 19.83 4.26
CA ILE A 215 -5.85 20.83 3.88
C ILE A 215 -6.48 22.24 4.08
N PRO A 216 -5.88 23.11 4.91
CA PRO A 216 -6.49 24.39 5.32
C PRO A 216 -6.90 25.33 4.17
N VAL A 217 -6.16 25.35 3.05
CA VAL A 217 -6.54 26.19 1.90
C VAL A 217 -7.93 25.84 1.35
N PHE A 218 -8.31 24.56 1.36
CA PHE A 218 -9.64 24.16 0.91
C PHE A 218 -10.71 24.50 1.95
N CYS A 219 -10.40 24.54 3.25
CA CYS A 219 -11.30 25.10 4.26
C CYS A 219 -11.59 26.57 3.98
N TRP A 220 -10.57 27.35 3.62
CA TRP A 220 -10.73 28.77 3.28
C TRP A 220 -11.54 28.99 2.00
N ILE A 221 -11.26 28.24 0.92
CA ILE A 221 -12.09 28.27 -0.31
C ILE A 221 -13.54 27.89 0.02
N THR A 222 -13.71 26.82 0.81
CA THR A 222 -15.04 26.30 1.17
C THR A 222 -15.83 27.28 2.01
N ALA A 223 -15.19 27.88 3.02
CA ALA A 223 -15.78 28.93 3.83
C ALA A 223 -16.20 30.12 2.95
N THR A 224 -15.33 30.59 2.06
CA THR A 224 -15.60 31.76 1.21
C THR A 224 -16.79 31.55 0.28
N VAL A 225 -16.88 30.38 -0.35
CA VAL A 225 -17.97 30.04 -1.27
C VAL A 225 -19.29 29.85 -0.51
N LEU A 226 -19.28 29.03 0.55
CA LEU A 226 -20.50 28.71 1.27
C LEU A 226 -21.05 29.91 2.06
N GLU A 227 -20.18 30.78 2.60
CA GLU A 227 -20.58 32.08 3.18
C GLU A 227 -21.41 32.86 2.17
N HIS A 228 -20.87 33.11 0.96
CA HIS A 228 -21.58 33.88 -0.06
C HIS A 228 -22.90 33.23 -0.50
N MET A 229 -22.92 31.91 -0.71
CA MET A 229 -24.11 31.21 -1.20
C MET A 229 -25.22 31.12 -0.14
N LEU A 230 -24.86 31.01 1.14
CA LEU A 230 -25.84 30.87 2.23
C LEU A 230 -26.37 32.23 2.73
N THR A 231 -25.60 33.31 2.57
CA THR A 231 -26.02 34.67 2.99
C THR A 231 -26.73 35.45 1.89
N THR A 232 -26.70 35.00 0.63
CA THR A 232 -27.41 35.65 -0.48
C THR A 232 -28.70 34.89 -0.82
N GLU A 233 -29.70 35.55 -1.42
CA GLU A 233 -30.98 34.92 -1.82
C GLU A 233 -30.85 33.81 -2.90
N GLN A 234 -29.63 33.38 -3.23
CA GLN A 234 -29.37 32.27 -4.16
C GLN A 234 -29.77 30.93 -3.51
N ARG A 235 -31.05 30.57 -3.58
CA ARG A 235 -31.62 29.25 -3.20
C ARG A 235 -31.19 28.10 -4.15
N GLY A 236 -29.95 28.09 -4.63
CA GLY A 236 -29.40 27.01 -5.45
C GLY A 236 -28.95 25.82 -4.61
N GLU A 237 -28.74 24.66 -5.25
CA GLU A 237 -28.04 23.54 -4.60
C GLU A 237 -26.61 23.94 -4.24
N LEU A 238 -26.16 23.54 -3.04
CA LEU A 238 -24.79 23.77 -2.61
C LEU A 238 -23.81 22.94 -3.46
N PRO A 239 -22.58 23.44 -3.71
CA PRO A 239 -21.60 22.74 -4.53
C PRO A 239 -21.26 21.36 -3.95
N LYS A 240 -21.20 20.35 -4.82
CA LYS A 240 -20.91 18.94 -4.44
C LYS A 240 -19.56 18.44 -4.96
N THR A 241 -19.04 19.04 -6.04
CA THR A 241 -17.77 18.66 -6.68
C THR A 241 -16.71 19.74 -6.51
N LEU A 242 -15.45 19.41 -6.79
CA LEU A 242 -14.37 20.41 -6.77
C LEU A 242 -14.59 21.49 -7.81
N THR A 243 -15.01 21.08 -9.01
CA THR A 243 -15.22 22.01 -10.11
C THR A 243 -16.34 22.97 -9.81
N ASP A 244 -17.43 22.51 -9.16
CA ASP A 244 -18.51 23.38 -8.69
C ASP A 244 -17.96 24.39 -7.67
N MET A 245 -17.18 23.95 -6.68
CA MET A 245 -16.57 24.83 -5.67
C MET A 245 -15.68 25.92 -6.28
N TYR A 246 -14.79 25.56 -7.21
CA TYR A 246 -13.87 26.51 -7.83
C TYR A 246 -14.57 27.45 -8.81
N SER A 247 -15.60 26.98 -9.50
CA SER A 247 -16.41 27.81 -10.39
C SER A 247 -17.16 28.88 -9.58
N HIS A 248 -17.75 28.50 -8.45
CA HIS A 248 -18.35 29.46 -7.50
C HIS A 248 -17.31 30.36 -6.87
N PHE A 249 -16.14 29.84 -6.49
CA PHE A 249 -15.07 30.65 -5.93
C PHE A 249 -14.66 31.77 -6.90
N LEU A 250 -14.47 31.45 -8.19
CA LEU A 250 -14.15 32.45 -9.19
C LEU A 250 -15.26 33.50 -9.35
N LEU A 251 -16.52 33.08 -9.35
CA LEU A 251 -17.68 33.98 -9.41
C LEU A 251 -17.72 34.93 -8.20
N VAL A 252 -17.54 34.40 -6.99
CA VAL A 252 -17.53 35.17 -5.73
C VAL A 252 -16.43 36.24 -5.77
N GLN A 253 -15.23 35.87 -6.21
CA GLN A 253 -14.10 36.80 -6.31
C GLN A 253 -14.40 37.93 -7.32
N THR A 254 -14.99 37.61 -8.48
CA THR A 254 -15.36 38.65 -9.46
C THR A 254 -16.48 39.57 -8.98
N LYS A 255 -17.48 39.05 -8.24
CA LYS A 255 -18.52 39.88 -7.62
C LYS A 255 -17.95 40.82 -6.55
N ARG A 256 -17.07 40.31 -5.69
CA ARG A 256 -16.39 41.13 -4.66
C ARG A 256 -15.55 42.26 -5.28
N LYS A 257 -14.89 42.01 -6.42
CA LYS A 257 -14.21 43.06 -7.22
C LYS A 257 -15.17 44.19 -7.61
N LYS A 258 -16.33 43.87 -8.20
CA LYS A 258 -17.30 44.90 -8.63
C LYS A 258 -17.74 45.79 -7.47
N ASN A 259 -18.07 45.20 -6.33
CA ASN A 259 -18.54 45.95 -5.15
C ASN A 259 -17.47 46.88 -4.54
N LYS A 260 -16.17 46.55 -4.67
CA LYS A 260 -15.09 47.33 -4.06
C LYS A 260 -14.58 48.47 -4.94
N TYR A 261 -14.69 48.36 -6.27
CA TYR A 261 -14.04 49.28 -7.22
C TYR A 261 -14.99 50.00 -8.19
N HIS A 262 -16.29 49.68 -8.22
CA HIS A 262 -17.28 50.38 -9.05
C HIS A 262 -18.45 50.92 -8.21
N GLU A 263 -18.51 52.25 -8.06
CA GLU A 263 -19.68 53.00 -7.59
C GLU A 263 -20.61 53.29 -8.78
N GLY A 264 -21.53 52.38 -9.10
CA GLY A 264 -22.49 52.60 -10.18
C GLY A 264 -23.61 51.58 -10.22
N HIS A 265 -24.84 52.05 -9.99
CA HIS A 265 -26.06 51.27 -10.15
C HIS A 265 -26.29 50.92 -11.62
N GLU A 266 -25.97 49.70 -12.05
CA GLU A 266 -26.61 49.08 -13.21
C GLU A 266 -26.91 47.59 -13.00
N THR A 267 -27.98 47.18 -13.66
CA THR A 267 -28.93 46.11 -13.35
C THR A 267 -28.47 44.66 -13.57
N SER A 268 -29.01 43.78 -12.72
CA SER A 268 -28.89 42.31 -12.68
C SER A 268 -27.57 41.73 -12.10
N PRO A 269 -27.57 41.10 -10.91
CA PRO A 269 -26.38 40.58 -10.22
C PRO A 269 -25.73 39.31 -10.82
N GLN A 270 -26.16 38.83 -12.00
CA GLN A 270 -25.95 37.44 -12.41
C GLN A 270 -24.92 37.22 -13.53
N GLU A 271 -24.49 38.25 -14.27
CA GLU A 271 -23.59 38.06 -15.43
C GLU A 271 -22.22 38.76 -15.31
N LEU A 272 -21.16 38.05 -15.73
CA LEU A 272 -19.80 38.58 -15.89
C LEU A 272 -19.78 39.61 -17.02
N THR A 273 -19.15 40.77 -16.80
CA THR A 273 -18.98 41.74 -17.90
C THR A 273 -17.98 41.21 -18.93
N GLU A 274 -18.05 41.69 -20.16
CA GLU A 274 -17.11 41.26 -21.22
C GLU A 274 -15.65 41.61 -20.85
N ALA A 275 -15.43 42.72 -20.16
CA ALA A 275 -14.12 43.10 -19.63
C ALA A 275 -13.62 42.13 -18.55
N ASP A 276 -14.49 41.71 -17.61
CA ASP A 276 -14.13 40.70 -16.61
C ASP A 276 -13.78 39.36 -17.27
N ARG A 277 -14.48 39.02 -18.36
CA ARG A 277 -14.22 37.79 -19.11
C ARG A 277 -12.85 37.80 -19.78
N GLU A 278 -12.52 38.90 -20.45
CA GLU A 278 -11.23 39.05 -21.12
C GLU A 278 -10.06 38.90 -20.13
N VAL A 279 -10.15 39.55 -18.97
CA VAL A 279 -9.11 39.46 -17.93
C VAL A 279 -8.99 38.03 -17.41
N LEU A 280 -10.10 37.36 -17.07
CA LEU A 280 -10.07 35.97 -16.58
C LEU A 280 -9.46 35.00 -17.61
N LEU A 281 -9.71 35.21 -18.90
CA LEU A 281 -9.10 34.41 -19.97
C LEU A 281 -7.60 34.65 -20.09
N LYS A 282 -7.15 35.89 -19.95
CA LYS A 282 -5.72 36.23 -19.91
C LYS A 282 -5.03 35.62 -18.67
N LEU A 283 -5.69 35.64 -17.51
CA LEU A 283 -5.20 34.95 -16.30
C LEU A 283 -5.11 33.43 -16.52
N GLY A 284 -6.12 32.84 -17.15
CA GLY A 284 -6.12 31.42 -17.49
C GLY A 284 -5.01 31.05 -18.49
N ARG A 285 -4.70 31.92 -19.46
CA ARG A 285 -3.56 31.76 -20.36
C ARG A 285 -2.24 31.73 -19.58
N LEU A 286 -2.04 32.72 -18.71
CA LEU A 286 -0.86 32.80 -17.84
C LEU A 286 -0.70 31.54 -16.99
N ALA A 287 -1.80 31.09 -16.37
CA ALA A 287 -1.86 29.90 -15.53
C ALA A 287 -1.46 28.64 -16.31
N PHE A 288 -1.98 28.46 -17.54
CA PHE A 288 -1.68 27.33 -18.40
C PHE A 288 -0.21 27.31 -18.86
N GLU A 289 0.32 28.43 -19.34
CA GLU A 289 1.72 28.52 -19.78
C GLU A 289 2.70 28.21 -18.63
N HIS A 290 2.37 28.63 -17.41
CA HIS A 290 3.20 28.37 -16.23
C HIS A 290 3.02 26.95 -15.68
N LEU A 291 1.83 26.36 -15.80
CA LEU A 291 1.59 24.95 -15.47
C LEU A 291 2.43 24.04 -16.38
N GLU A 292 2.51 24.34 -17.68
CA GLU A 292 3.29 23.56 -18.64
C GLU A 292 4.80 23.69 -18.43
N LYS A 293 5.27 24.89 -18.03
CA LYS A 293 6.67 25.14 -17.64
C LYS A 293 7.04 24.52 -16.29
N GLY A 294 6.06 24.07 -15.49
CA GLY A 294 6.28 23.65 -14.11
C GLY A 294 6.70 24.80 -13.18
N SER A 295 6.26 26.03 -13.48
CA SER A 295 6.57 27.23 -12.69
C SER A 295 5.34 27.69 -11.91
N ILE A 296 5.55 28.05 -10.64
CA ILE A 296 4.52 28.57 -9.73
C ILE A 296 4.58 30.11 -9.67
N MET A 297 5.76 30.68 -9.96
CA MET A 297 6.04 32.13 -9.94
C MET A 297 6.14 32.70 -11.35
N PHE A 298 5.79 33.97 -11.50
CA PHE A 298 5.90 34.77 -12.73
C PHE A 298 6.16 36.25 -12.40
N TYR A 299 6.68 36.97 -13.39
CA TYR A 299 7.13 38.35 -13.26
C TYR A 299 6.23 39.31 -14.04
N GLN A 300 6.54 40.61 -13.95
CA GLN A 300 5.82 41.64 -14.69
C GLN A 300 5.88 41.41 -16.21
N GLU A 301 7.02 40.96 -16.73
CA GLU A 301 7.20 40.67 -18.16
C GLU A 301 6.28 39.53 -18.62
N ASP A 302 6.03 38.54 -17.76
CA ASP A 302 5.11 37.43 -18.05
C ASP A 302 3.64 37.91 -18.10
N LEU A 303 3.27 38.87 -17.25
CA LEU A 303 1.94 39.51 -17.26
C LEU A 303 1.75 40.32 -18.55
N GLU A 304 2.74 41.13 -18.90
CA GLU A 304 2.74 41.95 -20.13
C GLU A 304 2.69 41.07 -21.39
N GLN A 305 3.42 39.94 -21.41
CA GLN A 305 3.37 38.97 -22.51
C GLN A 305 1.99 38.31 -22.68
N CYS A 306 1.23 38.22 -21.58
CA CYS A 306 -0.16 37.75 -21.60
C CYS A 306 -1.17 38.86 -21.91
N GLY A 307 -0.72 40.12 -22.05
CA GLY A 307 -1.57 41.29 -22.30
C GLY A 307 -2.36 41.75 -21.07
N LEU A 308 -1.84 41.46 -19.87
CA LEU A 308 -2.40 41.90 -18.58
C LEU A 308 -1.67 43.16 -18.13
N ASP A 309 -2.42 44.21 -17.80
CA ASP A 309 -1.86 45.34 -17.08
C ASP A 309 -1.61 44.97 -15.61
N VAL A 310 -0.51 45.47 -15.05
CA VAL A 310 -0.16 45.35 -13.63
C VAL A 310 -1.27 45.96 -12.76
N THR A 311 -1.94 47.02 -13.21
CA THR A 311 -3.06 47.61 -12.48
C THR A 311 -4.28 46.67 -12.46
N GLU A 312 -4.62 46.05 -13.60
CA GLU A 312 -5.70 45.05 -13.68
C GLU A 312 -5.40 43.81 -12.82
N ALA A 313 -4.17 43.29 -12.88
CA ALA A 313 -3.74 42.15 -12.07
C ALA A 313 -3.67 42.48 -10.57
N SER A 314 -3.34 43.72 -10.20
CA SER A 314 -3.29 44.18 -8.81
C SER A 314 -4.65 44.53 -8.21
N VAL A 315 -5.65 44.92 -9.02
CA VAL A 315 -7.06 44.93 -8.57
C VAL A 315 -7.46 43.53 -8.10
N TYR A 316 -6.87 42.48 -8.70
CA TYR A 316 -6.97 41.11 -8.23
C TYR A 316 -6.05 40.72 -7.05
N SER A 317 -5.46 41.69 -6.35
CA SER A 317 -4.62 41.53 -5.17
C SER A 317 -4.87 42.66 -4.17
N GLY A 318 -5.66 42.45 -3.11
CA GLY A 318 -5.64 43.42 -2.00
C GLY A 318 -6.61 43.23 -0.85
N VAL A 319 -7.90 42.99 -1.09
CA VAL A 319 -8.87 42.67 0.00
C VAL A 319 -10.09 41.91 -0.54
N CYS A 320 -10.45 42.10 -1.81
CA CYS A 320 -11.61 41.45 -2.43
C CYS A 320 -11.22 40.40 -3.48
N THR A 321 -9.94 40.06 -3.56
CA THR A 321 -9.34 39.43 -4.73
C THR A 321 -8.09 38.63 -4.33
N GLU A 322 -8.32 37.39 -3.95
CA GLU A 322 -7.29 36.51 -3.40
C GLU A 322 -6.79 35.55 -4.49
N ILE A 323 -6.42 36.11 -5.65
CA ILE A 323 -5.89 35.33 -6.79
C ILE A 323 -4.38 35.49 -6.89
N PHE A 324 -3.86 36.72 -6.78
CA PHE A 324 -2.42 36.99 -6.81
C PHE A 324 -1.86 37.34 -5.43
N LYS A 325 -0.64 36.87 -5.15
CA LYS A 325 0.18 37.36 -4.04
C LYS A 325 1.36 38.13 -4.62
N ARG A 326 1.49 39.42 -4.27
CA ARG A 326 2.68 40.24 -4.56
C ARG A 326 3.69 40.06 -3.43
N GLU A 327 4.87 39.59 -3.75
CA GLU A 327 5.96 39.43 -2.79
C GLU A 327 7.16 40.27 -3.21
N CYS A 328 7.40 41.39 -2.51
CA CYS A 328 8.70 42.04 -2.43
C CYS A 328 8.69 43.22 -1.46
N VAL A 329 9.63 43.26 -0.51
CA VAL A 329 9.94 44.47 0.28
C VAL A 329 11.35 45.00 -0.04
N ILE A 330 12.23 44.18 -0.64
CA ILE A 330 13.69 44.43 -0.65
C ILE A 330 14.25 44.80 -2.03
N PHE A 331 13.92 44.04 -3.09
CA PHE A 331 14.54 44.23 -4.42
C PHE A 331 13.78 45.17 -5.36
N GLN A 332 12.71 45.81 -4.89
CA GLN A 332 11.78 46.66 -5.67
C GLN A 332 11.16 46.00 -6.92
N LYS A 333 11.51 44.75 -7.26
CA LYS A 333 10.93 43.98 -8.36
C LYS A 333 9.70 43.20 -7.87
N PRO A 334 8.49 43.48 -8.40
CA PRO A 334 7.31 42.74 -8.00
C PRO A 334 7.36 41.30 -8.56
N VAL A 335 7.21 40.31 -7.69
CA VAL A 335 7.01 38.91 -8.08
C VAL A 335 5.58 38.51 -7.77
N TYR A 336 4.98 37.74 -8.67
CA TYR A 336 3.59 37.31 -8.58
C TYR A 336 3.48 35.79 -8.57
N CYS A 337 2.51 35.28 -7.82
CA CYS A 337 2.08 33.89 -7.87
C CYS A 337 0.58 33.78 -7.66
N PHE A 338 -0.01 32.65 -8.06
CA PHE A 338 -1.35 32.33 -7.63
C PHE A 338 -1.36 31.99 -6.13
N VAL A 339 -2.46 32.29 -5.42
CA VAL A 339 -2.59 31.98 -3.98
C VAL A 339 -2.38 30.50 -3.68
N HIS A 340 -2.82 29.63 -4.60
CA HIS A 340 -2.59 28.20 -4.50
C HIS A 340 -2.50 27.54 -5.87
N LEU A 341 -1.71 26.46 -5.98
CA LEU A 341 -1.51 25.70 -7.22
C LEU A 341 -2.83 25.20 -7.81
N SER A 342 -3.78 24.77 -6.98
CA SER A 342 -5.10 24.32 -7.45
C SER A 342 -5.90 25.43 -8.15
N ILE A 343 -5.70 26.71 -7.78
CA ILE A 343 -6.32 27.85 -8.48
C ILE A 343 -5.68 28.03 -9.85
N GLN A 344 -4.35 27.90 -9.94
CA GLN A 344 -3.62 27.91 -11.22
C GLN A 344 -4.10 26.76 -12.13
N GLU A 345 -4.20 25.53 -11.62
CA GLU A 345 -4.69 24.38 -12.38
C GLU A 345 -6.15 24.56 -12.83
N PHE A 346 -7.01 25.16 -12.00
CA PHE A 346 -8.39 25.46 -12.36
C PHE A 346 -8.48 26.50 -13.48
N LEU A 347 -7.77 27.64 -13.35
CA LEU A 347 -7.76 28.68 -14.37
C LEU A 347 -7.15 28.19 -15.70
N ALA A 348 -6.10 27.35 -15.63
CA ALA A 348 -5.55 26.68 -16.79
C ALA A 348 -6.58 25.77 -17.46
N ALA A 349 -7.38 25.02 -16.69
CA ALA A 349 -8.46 24.18 -17.22
C ALA A 349 -9.54 25.02 -17.91
N VAL A 350 -9.97 26.14 -17.31
CA VAL A 350 -10.91 27.08 -17.93
C VAL A 350 -10.37 27.61 -19.27
N TYR A 351 -9.11 28.04 -19.31
CA TYR A 351 -8.48 28.52 -20.54
C TYR A 351 -8.37 27.45 -21.63
N MET A 352 -7.98 26.23 -21.26
CA MET A 352 -7.85 25.12 -22.21
C MET A 352 -9.20 24.68 -22.77
N PHE A 353 -10.24 24.66 -21.94
CA PHE A 353 -11.60 24.40 -22.40
C PHE A 353 -12.08 25.50 -23.35
N HIS A 354 -11.83 26.77 -23.02
CA HIS A 354 -12.14 27.90 -23.89
C HIS A 354 -11.40 27.84 -25.24
N CYS A 355 -10.13 27.42 -25.25
CA CYS A 355 -9.35 27.23 -26.47
C CYS A 355 -9.94 26.14 -27.37
N HIS A 356 -10.44 25.05 -26.77
CA HIS A 356 -11.15 23.99 -27.49
C HIS A 356 -12.46 24.50 -28.11
N THR A 357 -13.34 25.13 -27.32
CA THR A 357 -14.64 25.63 -27.83
C THR A 357 -14.46 26.63 -28.98
N ASN A 358 -13.45 27.50 -28.90
CA ASN A 358 -13.17 28.54 -29.90
C ASN A 358 -12.17 28.11 -30.99
N ARG A 359 -11.85 26.80 -31.09
CA ARG A 359 -10.96 26.24 -32.12
C ARG A 359 -9.61 26.94 -32.24
N LYS A 360 -8.98 27.27 -31.10
CA LYS A 360 -7.60 27.82 -31.06
C LYS A 360 -6.57 26.71 -31.30
N THR A 361 -6.54 26.17 -32.52
CA THR A 361 -5.77 24.98 -32.92
C THR A 361 -4.29 25.05 -32.56
N LYS A 362 -3.65 26.21 -32.73
CA LYS A 362 -2.21 26.39 -32.42
C LYS A 362 -1.86 26.08 -30.95
N VAL A 363 -2.73 26.45 -30.00
CA VAL A 363 -2.50 26.19 -28.57
C VAL A 363 -2.62 24.68 -28.29
N LEU A 364 -3.63 24.04 -28.87
CA LEU A 364 -3.88 22.61 -28.71
C LEU A 364 -2.79 21.75 -29.38
N GLU A 365 -2.34 22.14 -30.58
CA GLU A 365 -1.23 21.49 -31.29
C GLU A 365 0.09 21.58 -30.53
N ASN A 366 0.37 22.71 -29.87
CA ASN A 366 1.56 22.85 -29.03
C ASN A 366 1.49 21.90 -27.82
N PHE A 367 0.32 21.81 -27.17
CA PHE A 367 0.14 20.97 -25.98
C PHE A 367 0.15 19.47 -26.29
N PHE A 368 -0.53 19.03 -27.35
CA PHE A 368 -0.62 17.60 -27.72
C PHE A 368 0.49 17.14 -28.68
N GLY A 369 1.16 18.07 -29.35
CA GLY A 369 2.16 17.82 -30.39
C GLY A 369 1.57 17.80 -31.81
N LYS A 370 2.47 17.91 -32.81
CA LYS A 370 2.16 18.07 -34.26
C LYS A 370 1.29 16.98 -34.91
N LYS A 371 0.96 15.89 -34.20
CA LYS A 371 0.09 14.79 -34.70
C LYS A 371 -1.37 14.95 -34.28
N TYR A 372 -1.71 16.02 -33.56
CA TYR A 372 -3.08 16.30 -33.13
C TYR A 372 -3.98 16.61 -34.33
N LYS A 373 -5.08 15.87 -34.48
CA LYS A 373 -6.18 16.20 -35.39
C LYS A 373 -7.46 16.26 -34.58
N GLU A 374 -7.90 17.48 -34.30
CA GLU A 374 -9.09 17.75 -33.51
C GLU A 374 -10.37 17.30 -34.25
N SER A 375 -11.28 16.65 -33.54
CA SER A 375 -12.56 16.20 -34.13
C SER A 375 -13.78 16.44 -33.23
N SER A 376 -13.69 16.14 -31.92
CA SER A 376 -14.81 16.31 -30.97
C SER A 376 -14.35 16.55 -29.53
N LEU A 377 -15.25 17.06 -28.67
CA LEU A 377 -15.02 17.26 -27.23
C LEU A 377 -14.61 15.96 -26.52
N ASP A 378 -15.21 14.83 -26.89
CA ASP A 378 -14.88 13.54 -26.29
C ASP A 378 -13.51 13.01 -26.70
N ASP A 379 -13.02 13.36 -27.90
CA ASP A 379 -11.65 13.07 -28.30
C ASP A 379 -10.66 14.00 -27.57
N PHE A 380 -10.98 15.30 -27.47
CA PHE A 380 -10.18 16.27 -26.71
C PHE A 380 -9.96 15.81 -25.26
N LEU A 381 -11.03 15.57 -24.49
CA LEU A 381 -10.94 15.14 -23.09
C LEU A 381 -10.19 13.81 -22.92
N LYS A 382 -10.36 12.88 -23.86
CA LYS A 382 -9.65 11.61 -23.89
C LYS A 382 -8.15 11.79 -24.13
N GLN A 383 -7.75 12.73 -24.98
CA GLN A 383 -6.34 13.03 -25.22
C GLN A 383 -5.67 13.73 -24.02
N VAL A 384 -6.35 14.68 -23.38
CA VAL A 384 -5.88 15.31 -22.14
C VAL A 384 -5.68 14.25 -21.06
N MET A 385 -6.66 13.36 -20.86
CA MET A 385 -6.55 12.25 -19.90
C MET A 385 -5.33 11.37 -20.19
N ARG A 386 -5.09 10.99 -21.45
CA ARG A 386 -3.90 10.20 -21.81
C ARG A 386 -2.59 10.90 -21.48
N LYS A 387 -2.50 12.21 -21.73
CA LYS A 387 -1.30 12.99 -21.38
C LYS A 387 -1.10 13.05 -19.87
N SER A 388 -2.16 13.21 -19.08
CA SER A 388 -2.09 13.14 -17.60
C SER A 388 -1.56 11.80 -17.10
N LEU A 389 -2.08 10.69 -17.66
CA LEU A 389 -1.67 9.35 -17.29
C LEU A 389 -0.20 9.04 -17.66
N GLN A 390 0.35 9.72 -18.67
CA GLN A 390 1.76 9.63 -19.04
C GLN A 390 2.68 10.52 -18.17
N SER A 391 2.11 11.43 -17.38
CA SER A 391 2.87 12.29 -16.48
C SER A 391 3.49 11.49 -15.34
N LYS A 392 4.81 11.60 -15.17
CA LYS A 392 5.57 10.89 -14.13
C LYS A 392 5.15 11.30 -12.71
N ASN A 393 4.94 12.58 -12.46
CA ASN A 393 4.66 13.14 -11.13
C ASN A 393 3.20 13.52 -10.90
N GLY A 394 2.34 13.46 -11.93
CA GLY A 394 0.90 13.68 -11.76
C GLY A 394 0.46 15.13 -11.69
N HIS A 395 1.33 16.06 -12.04
CA HIS A 395 1.07 17.50 -12.03
C HIS A 395 -0.10 17.96 -12.93
N LEU A 396 -0.71 17.07 -13.72
CA LEU A 396 -1.88 17.38 -14.55
C LEU A 396 -3.17 16.77 -14.01
N ASP A 397 -3.12 15.98 -12.93
CA ASP A 397 -4.28 15.19 -12.50
C ASP A 397 -5.45 16.06 -12.06
N LEU A 398 -5.19 17.11 -11.27
CA LEU A 398 -6.23 18.04 -10.82
C LEU A 398 -6.72 18.94 -11.98
N PHE A 399 -5.80 19.39 -12.85
CA PHE A 399 -6.15 20.08 -14.10
C PHE A 399 -7.12 19.25 -14.98
N VAL A 400 -6.87 17.96 -15.16
CA VAL A 400 -7.75 17.07 -15.94
C VAL A 400 -9.10 16.84 -15.25
N ARG A 401 -9.12 16.75 -13.91
CA ARG A 401 -10.38 16.68 -13.15
C ARG A 401 -11.26 17.89 -13.41
N PHE A 402 -10.69 19.08 -13.32
CA PHE A 402 -11.43 20.32 -13.60
C PHE A 402 -11.95 20.35 -15.04
N LEU A 403 -11.14 19.98 -16.04
CA LEU A 403 -11.61 19.90 -17.44
C LEU A 403 -12.83 18.99 -17.63
N HIS A 404 -12.88 17.86 -16.93
CA HIS A 404 -14.03 16.95 -16.97
C HIS A 404 -15.24 17.55 -16.22
N GLY A 405 -15.07 18.20 -15.08
CA GLY A 405 -16.17 18.88 -14.40
C GLY A 405 -16.73 20.10 -15.17
N LEU A 406 -15.89 20.80 -15.92
CA LEU A 406 -16.26 21.92 -16.79
C LEU A 406 -17.07 21.49 -18.01
N CYS A 407 -17.13 20.19 -18.33
CA CYS A 407 -17.97 19.69 -19.41
C CYS A 407 -19.47 19.73 -19.07
N LEU A 408 -19.82 19.89 -17.78
CA LEU A 408 -21.20 20.00 -17.35
C LEU A 408 -21.73 21.41 -17.66
N GLU A 409 -22.93 21.45 -18.25
CA GLU A 409 -23.59 22.70 -18.65
C GLU A 409 -23.75 23.68 -17.48
N TYR A 410 -24.03 23.17 -16.27
CA TYR A 410 -24.11 23.98 -15.06
C TYR A 410 -22.87 24.84 -14.84
N ASN A 411 -21.67 24.26 -14.92
CA ASN A 411 -20.41 24.98 -14.70
C ASN A 411 -20.09 25.94 -15.84
N GLN A 412 -20.48 25.61 -17.07
CA GLN A 412 -20.32 26.50 -18.22
C GLN A 412 -21.22 27.73 -18.13
N ARG A 413 -22.49 27.54 -17.75
CA ARG A 413 -23.44 28.64 -17.51
C ARG A 413 -22.98 29.52 -16.35
N LEU A 414 -22.54 28.91 -15.25
CA LEU A 414 -22.06 29.63 -14.07
C LEU A 414 -20.85 30.52 -14.38
N LEU A 415 -19.90 30.02 -15.19
CA LEU A 415 -18.70 30.76 -15.55
C LEU A 415 -18.90 31.73 -16.71
N GLY A 416 -19.86 31.52 -17.61
CA GLY A 416 -20.12 32.43 -18.75
C GLY A 416 -18.94 32.67 -19.71
N LEU A 417 -17.80 31.98 -19.53
CA LEU A 417 -16.52 32.19 -20.22
C LEU A 417 -16.25 31.18 -21.35
N LEU A 418 -16.98 30.05 -21.35
CA LEU A 418 -16.59 28.85 -22.10
C LEU A 418 -17.31 28.69 -23.44
N GLY A 419 -18.12 29.67 -23.84
CA GLY A 419 -19.03 29.61 -25.00
C GLY A 419 -20.24 28.72 -24.68
N GLN A 420 -21.47 29.25 -24.78
CA GLN A 420 -22.67 28.44 -24.59
C GLN A 420 -22.81 27.44 -25.73
N THR A 421 -22.38 26.21 -25.50
CA THR A 421 -22.57 25.11 -26.45
C THR A 421 -23.46 24.10 -25.75
N GLU A 422 -24.68 23.85 -26.27
CA GLU A 422 -25.51 22.75 -25.77
C GLU A 422 -24.76 21.43 -26.00
N ILE A 423 -24.09 20.91 -24.97
CA ILE A 423 -23.41 19.63 -25.04
C ILE A 423 -24.46 18.53 -24.94
N SER A 424 -24.69 17.83 -26.06
CA SER A 424 -25.67 16.75 -26.07
C SER A 424 -25.37 15.69 -24.98
N PRO A 425 -26.40 15.11 -24.32
CA PRO A 425 -26.23 14.00 -23.39
C PRO A 425 -25.44 12.83 -23.98
N GLY A 426 -25.57 12.60 -25.30
CA GLY A 426 -24.80 11.60 -26.03
C GLY A 426 -23.28 11.85 -26.02
N THR A 427 -22.84 13.11 -26.06
CA THR A 427 -21.43 13.47 -25.91
C THR A 427 -20.91 13.17 -24.51
N ILE A 428 -21.67 13.53 -23.47
CA ILE A 428 -21.31 13.23 -22.06
C ILE A 428 -21.20 11.72 -21.83
N GLN A 429 -22.13 10.93 -22.39
CA GLN A 429 -22.03 9.46 -22.35
C GLN A 429 -20.79 8.93 -23.08
N ARG A 430 -20.41 9.50 -24.23
CA ARG A 430 -19.15 9.15 -24.92
C ARG A 430 -17.92 9.46 -24.09
N VAL A 431 -17.85 10.64 -23.46
CA VAL A 431 -16.74 11.04 -22.56
C VAL A 431 -16.61 10.04 -21.41
N THR A 432 -17.73 9.76 -20.73
CA THR A 432 -17.82 8.80 -19.63
C THR A 432 -17.35 7.41 -20.06
N LYS A 433 -17.84 6.93 -21.22
CA LYS A 433 -17.42 5.65 -21.80
C LYS A 433 -15.95 5.64 -22.17
N ASN A 434 -15.40 6.75 -22.66
CA ASN A 434 -13.99 6.89 -22.95
C ASN A 434 -13.16 6.76 -21.67
N LEU A 435 -13.50 7.46 -20.59
CA LEU A 435 -12.83 7.35 -19.28
C LEU A 435 -12.78 5.90 -18.79
N ARG A 436 -13.90 5.17 -18.86
CA ARG A 436 -13.96 3.75 -18.48
C ARG A 436 -13.13 2.85 -19.41
N LYS A 437 -13.00 3.20 -20.68
CA LYS A 437 -12.16 2.46 -21.66
C LYS A 437 -10.67 2.71 -21.49
N VAL A 438 -10.26 3.79 -20.81
CA VAL A 438 -8.83 4.03 -20.50
C VAL A 438 -8.30 3.01 -19.48
N ASN A 439 -9.16 2.14 -18.93
CA ASN A 439 -8.80 0.92 -18.20
C ASN A 439 -7.71 0.10 -18.92
N SER A 440 -6.47 0.32 -18.52
CA SER A 440 -5.34 -0.52 -18.89
C SER A 440 -4.65 -0.94 -17.61
N ASP A 441 -4.30 -2.22 -17.55
CA ASP A 441 -3.55 -2.79 -16.43
C ASP A 441 -2.19 -2.10 -16.20
N LYS A 442 -1.71 -1.29 -17.15
CA LYS A 442 -0.46 -0.54 -17.08
C LYS A 442 -0.55 0.76 -16.27
N ILE A 443 -1.75 1.23 -15.92
CA ILE A 443 -1.94 2.49 -15.18
C ILE A 443 -1.72 2.22 -13.68
N SER A 444 -1.08 3.15 -12.96
CA SER A 444 -0.88 3.01 -11.51
C SER A 444 -2.21 3.10 -10.74
N PRO A 445 -2.29 2.57 -9.50
CA PRO A 445 -3.47 2.71 -8.66
C PRO A 445 -3.89 4.17 -8.44
N ASP A 446 -2.94 5.06 -8.12
CA ASP A 446 -3.21 6.50 -7.89
C ASP A 446 -3.83 7.18 -9.11
N ARG A 447 -3.32 6.86 -10.30
CA ARG A 447 -3.86 7.37 -11.57
C ARG A 447 -5.24 6.82 -11.90
N SER A 448 -5.53 5.60 -11.45
CA SER A 448 -6.85 4.99 -11.60
C SER A 448 -7.88 5.66 -10.68
N ILE A 449 -7.47 6.06 -9.48
CA ILE A 449 -8.28 6.89 -8.57
C ILE A 449 -8.58 8.25 -9.22
N ASN A 450 -7.62 8.85 -9.95
CA ASN A 450 -7.88 10.09 -10.67
C ASN A 450 -9.00 9.95 -11.73
N ILE A 451 -9.06 8.83 -12.45
CA ILE A 451 -10.17 8.55 -13.40
C ILE A 451 -11.51 8.48 -12.66
N PHE A 452 -11.55 7.81 -11.50
CA PHE A 452 -12.74 7.77 -10.65
C PHE A 452 -13.15 9.17 -10.19
N HIS A 453 -12.19 10.01 -9.79
CA HIS A 453 -12.47 11.39 -9.45
C HIS A 453 -13.01 12.21 -10.63
N CYS A 454 -12.51 12.04 -11.85
CA CYS A 454 -13.08 12.69 -13.03
C CYS A 454 -14.55 12.30 -13.26
N LEU A 455 -14.91 11.02 -13.06
CA LEU A 455 -16.31 10.57 -13.14
C LEU A 455 -17.18 11.24 -12.08
N MET A 456 -16.66 11.39 -10.86
CA MET A 456 -17.34 12.11 -9.78
C MET A 456 -17.50 13.62 -10.07
N GLU A 457 -16.50 14.28 -10.67
CA GLU A 457 -16.62 15.68 -11.12
C GLU A 457 -17.71 15.84 -12.18
N MET A 458 -17.89 14.84 -13.03
CA MET A 458 -18.98 14.76 -14.02
C MET A 458 -20.33 14.36 -13.42
N LYS A 459 -20.43 14.20 -12.09
CA LYS A 459 -21.62 13.73 -11.35
C LYS A 459 -22.10 12.34 -11.80
N ASP A 460 -21.21 11.53 -12.40
CA ASP A 460 -21.49 10.14 -12.73
C ASP A 460 -21.22 9.24 -11.51
N LEU A 461 -22.30 8.83 -10.86
CA LEU A 461 -22.27 7.94 -9.68
C LEU A 461 -22.27 6.45 -10.05
N SER A 462 -22.25 6.08 -11.32
CA SER A 462 -22.41 4.68 -11.76
C SER A 462 -21.33 3.75 -11.20
N VAL A 463 -20.05 4.13 -11.18
CA VAL A 463 -18.99 3.27 -10.60
C VAL A 463 -19.25 3.06 -9.11
N HIS A 464 -19.69 4.11 -8.41
CA HIS A 464 -20.07 4.02 -7.00
C HIS A 464 -21.30 3.10 -6.83
N GLN A 465 -22.32 3.23 -7.68
CA GLN A 465 -23.53 2.38 -7.68
C GLN A 465 -23.22 0.92 -8.03
N GLU A 466 -22.34 0.67 -8.99
CA GLU A 466 -21.85 -0.65 -9.38
C GLU A 466 -21.12 -1.32 -8.21
N ILE A 467 -20.25 -0.58 -7.53
CA ILE A 467 -19.57 -1.04 -6.31
C ILE A 467 -20.58 -1.33 -5.20
N GLN A 468 -21.53 -0.42 -4.94
CA GLN A 468 -22.58 -0.60 -3.94
C GLN A 468 -23.48 -1.80 -4.25
N LYS A 469 -23.82 -2.01 -5.53
CA LYS A 469 -24.56 -3.19 -5.99
C LYS A 469 -23.73 -4.45 -5.74
N PHE A 470 -22.45 -4.45 -6.08
CA PHE A 470 -21.54 -5.56 -5.82
C PHE A 470 -21.47 -5.90 -4.33
N LEU A 471 -21.37 -4.90 -3.45
CA LEU A 471 -21.33 -5.09 -1.99
C LEU A 471 -22.65 -5.64 -1.41
N LYS A 472 -23.79 -5.38 -2.07
CA LYS A 472 -25.12 -5.87 -1.65
C LYS A 472 -25.46 -7.25 -2.22
N LEU A 473 -24.72 -7.73 -3.22
CA LEU A 473 -24.95 -9.04 -3.83
C LEU A 473 -24.42 -10.15 -2.91
N GLU A 474 -25.21 -11.20 -2.71
CA GLU A 474 -24.76 -12.40 -1.99
C GLU A 474 -23.55 -13.04 -2.68
N LYS A 475 -22.67 -13.66 -1.89
CA LYS A 475 -21.45 -14.35 -2.35
C LYS A 475 -21.79 -15.33 -3.49
N GLY A 476 -21.34 -15.07 -4.72
CA GLY A 476 -21.47 -16.01 -5.84
C GLY A 476 -21.77 -15.43 -7.23
N THR A 477 -21.91 -14.12 -7.39
CA THR A 477 -22.17 -13.53 -8.72
C THR A 477 -20.95 -13.54 -9.64
N LYS A 478 -21.18 -13.87 -10.93
CA LYS A 478 -20.17 -13.96 -12.00
C LYS A 478 -19.58 -12.60 -12.45
N GLU A 479 -20.07 -11.47 -11.94
CA GLU A 479 -19.56 -10.15 -12.34
C GLU A 479 -18.14 -9.96 -11.78
N GLU A 480 -17.18 -9.73 -12.66
CA GLU A 480 -15.78 -9.49 -12.31
C GLU A 480 -15.54 -7.98 -12.13
N LEU A 481 -14.97 -7.59 -10.98
CA LEU A 481 -14.57 -6.21 -10.73
C LEU A 481 -13.36 -5.85 -11.61
N SER A 482 -13.49 -4.76 -12.35
CA SER A 482 -12.39 -4.16 -13.10
C SER A 482 -11.33 -3.54 -12.16
N ALA A 483 -10.15 -3.29 -12.70
CA ALA A 483 -9.05 -2.69 -11.95
C ALA A 483 -9.38 -1.28 -11.40
N ILE A 484 -10.15 -0.46 -12.13
CA ILE A 484 -10.63 0.85 -11.62
C ILE A 484 -11.64 0.66 -10.49
N GLN A 485 -12.60 -0.27 -10.63
CA GLN A 485 -13.56 -0.54 -9.56
C GLN A 485 -12.85 -1.04 -8.29
N CYS A 486 -11.79 -1.84 -8.43
CA CYS A 486 -10.96 -2.25 -7.29
C CYS A 486 -10.24 -1.07 -6.64
N SER A 487 -9.61 -0.18 -7.41
CA SER A 487 -8.97 1.03 -6.88
C SER A 487 -9.98 1.97 -6.20
N ALA A 488 -11.15 2.16 -6.81
CA ALA A 488 -12.22 2.99 -6.26
C ALA A 488 -12.82 2.38 -4.98
N LEU A 489 -13.01 1.06 -4.95
CA LEU A 489 -13.46 0.35 -3.76
C LEU A 489 -12.43 0.46 -2.64
N ALA A 490 -11.14 0.28 -2.94
CA ALA A 490 -10.07 0.42 -1.95
C ALA A 490 -10.06 1.82 -1.32
N PHE A 491 -10.17 2.84 -2.17
CA PHE A 491 -10.29 4.23 -1.74
C PHE A 491 -11.55 4.44 -0.88
N MET A 492 -12.71 3.93 -1.31
CA MET A 492 -13.96 4.04 -0.55
C MET A 492 -13.89 3.36 0.83
N LEU A 493 -13.25 2.19 0.93
CA LEU A 493 -13.07 1.47 2.19
C LEU A 493 -12.09 2.21 3.10
N GLN A 494 -10.96 2.66 2.55
CA GLN A 494 -9.93 3.40 3.30
C GLN A 494 -10.49 4.68 3.92
N MET A 495 -11.39 5.38 3.23
CA MET A 495 -11.94 6.64 3.71
C MET A 495 -13.20 6.47 4.58
N SER A 496 -13.62 5.23 4.89
CA SER A 496 -14.89 4.94 5.57
C SER A 496 -14.81 5.29 7.05
N GLU A 497 -15.87 5.87 7.64
CA GLU A 497 -15.94 6.06 9.10
C GLU A 497 -16.06 4.72 9.82
N GLU A 498 -16.74 3.76 9.20
CA GLU A 498 -16.82 2.38 9.69
C GLU A 498 -15.55 1.60 9.34
N VAL A 499 -14.92 1.01 10.34
CA VAL A 499 -13.78 0.09 10.21
C VAL A 499 -14.29 -1.27 9.75
N LEU A 500 -13.73 -1.81 8.68
CA LEU A 500 -14.11 -3.12 8.15
C LEU A 500 -13.61 -4.25 9.07
N ASP A 501 -14.48 -5.18 9.45
CA ASP A 501 -14.06 -6.31 10.31
C ASP A 501 -13.04 -7.21 9.62
N GLU A 502 -13.29 -7.60 8.36
CA GLU A 502 -12.37 -8.45 7.59
C GLU A 502 -12.30 -8.03 6.12
N LEU A 503 -11.08 -7.77 5.64
CA LEU A 503 -10.74 -7.63 4.23
C LEU A 503 -10.13 -8.94 3.71
N ASP A 504 -10.94 -9.77 3.07
CA ASP A 504 -10.46 -10.98 2.38
C ASP A 504 -10.46 -10.79 0.87
N LEU A 505 -9.25 -10.69 0.30
CA LEU A 505 -9.06 -10.42 -1.11
C LEU A 505 -9.51 -11.57 -2.02
N GLN A 506 -9.59 -12.80 -1.51
CA GLN A 506 -10.04 -13.96 -2.30
C GLN A 506 -11.55 -13.96 -2.54
N LYS A 507 -12.33 -13.29 -1.66
CA LYS A 507 -13.78 -13.11 -1.83
C LYS A 507 -14.14 -12.20 -3.00
N TYR A 508 -13.23 -11.33 -3.44
CA TYR A 508 -13.48 -10.43 -4.57
C TYR A 508 -13.23 -11.14 -5.90
N ASN A 509 -14.25 -11.15 -6.77
CA ASN A 509 -14.11 -11.66 -8.12
C ASN A 509 -13.37 -10.66 -9.01
N THR A 510 -12.04 -10.77 -9.08
CA THR A 510 -11.18 -9.92 -9.89
C THR A 510 -9.84 -10.59 -10.20
N SER A 511 -9.15 -10.08 -11.23
CA SER A 511 -7.77 -10.41 -11.55
C SER A 511 -6.80 -10.21 -10.36
N THR A 512 -5.63 -10.84 -10.40
CA THR A 512 -4.56 -10.65 -9.38
C THR A 512 -4.21 -9.17 -9.19
N ARG A 513 -4.15 -8.39 -10.29
CA ARG A 513 -3.91 -6.93 -10.22
C ARG A 513 -5.07 -6.17 -9.56
N GLY A 514 -6.30 -6.61 -9.77
CA GLY A 514 -7.46 -6.07 -9.07
C GLY A 514 -7.37 -6.27 -7.56
N ARG A 515 -6.97 -7.49 -7.11
CA ARG A 515 -6.73 -7.77 -5.68
C ARG A 515 -5.62 -6.91 -5.12
N GLN A 516 -4.50 -6.79 -5.83
CA GLN A 516 -3.40 -5.90 -5.44
C GLN A 516 -3.86 -4.44 -5.26
N ARG A 517 -4.78 -3.96 -6.10
CA ARG A 517 -5.35 -2.61 -6.01
C ARG A 517 -6.31 -2.42 -4.83
N LEU A 518 -6.76 -3.49 -4.18
CA LEU A 518 -7.58 -3.43 -2.96
C LEU A 518 -6.75 -3.30 -1.68
N ILE A 519 -5.45 -3.61 -1.74
CA ILE A 519 -4.55 -3.61 -0.56
C ILE A 519 -4.56 -2.28 0.22
N PRO A 520 -4.65 -1.08 -0.39
CA PRO A 520 -4.74 0.16 0.38
C PRO A 520 -5.91 0.23 1.39
N ALA A 521 -6.95 -0.60 1.22
CA ALA A 521 -8.05 -0.72 2.16
C ALA A 521 -7.65 -1.31 3.53
N VAL A 522 -6.48 -1.97 3.63
CA VAL A 522 -5.97 -2.51 4.92
C VAL A 522 -5.75 -1.43 5.98
N ARG A 523 -5.66 -0.15 5.58
CA ARG A 523 -5.62 1.00 6.50
C ARG A 523 -6.87 1.13 7.36
N ASN A 524 -8.00 0.56 6.95
CA ASN A 524 -9.28 0.71 7.64
C ASN A 524 -9.98 -0.63 7.84
N CYS A 525 -9.23 -1.66 8.27
CA CYS A 525 -9.80 -2.94 8.65
C CYS A 525 -9.14 -3.55 9.90
N ARG A 526 -9.83 -4.48 10.55
CA ARG A 526 -9.30 -5.24 11.70
C ARG A 526 -8.52 -6.47 11.28
N LYS A 527 -9.06 -7.23 10.33
CA LYS A 527 -8.44 -8.44 9.79
C LYS A 527 -8.14 -8.28 8.31
N ALA A 528 -6.93 -8.62 7.87
CA ALA A 528 -6.52 -8.56 6.48
C ALA A 528 -6.04 -9.93 6.00
N ARG A 529 -6.82 -10.57 5.12
CA ARG A 529 -6.45 -11.83 4.43
C ARG A 529 -5.97 -11.50 3.01
N LEU A 530 -4.66 -11.44 2.86
CA LEU A 530 -3.93 -11.10 1.64
C LEU A 530 -3.27 -12.33 1.00
N THR A 531 -3.83 -13.52 1.25
CA THR A 531 -3.24 -14.79 0.82
C THR A 531 -3.18 -14.91 -0.70
N GLN A 532 -2.07 -15.43 -1.24
CA GLN A 532 -1.90 -15.70 -2.68
C GLN A 532 -2.29 -14.52 -3.61
N CYS A 533 -1.98 -13.30 -3.22
CA CYS A 533 -2.31 -12.10 -3.98
C CYS A 533 -1.17 -11.63 -4.90
N GLY A 534 -0.07 -12.39 -4.96
CA GLY A 534 1.11 -12.01 -5.74
C GLY A 534 1.72 -10.71 -5.22
N LEU A 535 1.84 -10.59 -3.90
CA LEU A 535 2.34 -9.38 -3.25
C LEU A 535 3.79 -9.09 -3.68
N SER A 536 4.11 -7.80 -3.76
CA SER A 536 5.47 -7.29 -3.99
C SER A 536 5.91 -6.47 -2.77
N GLU A 537 7.17 -6.06 -2.74
CA GLU A 537 7.74 -5.20 -1.69
C GLU A 537 6.90 -3.94 -1.46
N THR A 538 6.51 -3.24 -2.54
CA THR A 538 5.65 -2.04 -2.46
C THR A 538 4.30 -2.31 -1.80
N HIS A 539 3.74 -3.51 -1.96
CA HIS A 539 2.50 -3.88 -1.28
C HIS A 539 2.73 -4.12 0.22
N CYS A 540 3.90 -4.65 0.59
CA CYS A 540 4.28 -4.83 1.99
C CYS A 540 4.55 -3.48 2.67
N GLU A 541 5.08 -2.49 1.95
CA GLU A 541 5.21 -1.11 2.44
C GLU A 541 3.84 -0.48 2.75
N VAL A 542 2.82 -0.76 1.93
CA VAL A 542 1.45 -0.29 2.20
C VAL A 542 0.89 -0.91 3.48
N VAL A 543 1.08 -2.22 3.69
CA VAL A 543 0.69 -2.91 4.93
C VAL A 543 1.47 -2.36 6.13
N ALA A 544 2.79 -2.20 6.00
CA ALA A 544 3.63 -1.61 7.04
C ALA A 544 3.19 -0.17 7.38
N SER A 545 2.82 0.63 6.38
CA SER A 545 2.27 1.98 6.59
C SER A 545 0.93 1.95 7.34
N ALA A 546 0.09 0.94 7.10
CA ALA A 546 -1.16 0.74 7.83
C ALA A 546 -0.93 0.30 9.29
N LEU A 547 0.10 -0.50 9.54
CA LEU A 547 0.50 -0.87 10.91
C LEU A 547 1.06 0.34 11.69
N LYS A 548 1.70 1.28 10.98
CA LYS A 548 2.22 2.53 11.56
C LYS A 548 1.16 3.61 11.81
N SER A 549 -0.01 3.50 11.19
CA SER A 549 -1.01 4.58 11.24
C SER A 549 -1.51 4.82 12.66
N ASN A 550 -1.99 6.03 12.92
CA ASN A 550 -2.60 6.39 14.19
C ASN A 550 -4.03 6.91 13.96
N PRO A 551 -5.07 6.14 14.35
CA PRO A 551 -4.98 4.78 14.92
C PRO A 551 -4.59 3.73 13.86
N SER A 552 -4.04 2.60 14.31
CA SER A 552 -4.00 1.37 13.52
C SER A 552 -5.11 0.46 14.01
N HIS A 553 -5.92 -0.07 13.09
CA HIS A 553 -7.04 -0.94 13.41
C HIS A 553 -6.72 -2.43 13.27
N LEU A 554 -5.58 -2.76 12.65
CA LEU A 554 -5.20 -4.13 12.31
C LEU A 554 -4.84 -4.93 13.55
N THR A 555 -5.56 -6.04 13.77
CA THR A 555 -5.29 -7.04 14.81
C THR A 555 -4.84 -8.37 14.21
N GLU A 556 -5.22 -8.68 12.96
CA GLU A 556 -4.83 -9.91 12.26
C GLU A 556 -4.40 -9.63 10.82
N VAL A 557 -3.22 -10.12 10.43
CA VAL A 557 -2.71 -10.05 9.06
C VAL A 557 -2.26 -11.44 8.62
N ASP A 558 -2.86 -11.93 7.54
CA ASP A 558 -2.50 -13.18 6.87
C ASP A 558 -2.00 -12.88 5.46
N MET A 559 -0.69 -13.04 5.24
CA MET A 559 -0.03 -12.84 3.95
C MET A 559 0.49 -14.15 3.36
N SER A 560 -0.05 -15.28 3.82
CA SER A 560 0.42 -16.62 3.45
C SER A 560 0.36 -16.91 1.95
N GLY A 561 1.29 -17.72 1.45
CA GLY A 561 1.34 -18.13 0.04
C GLY A 561 1.75 -17.02 -0.93
N ASN A 562 2.42 -15.97 -0.45
CA ASN A 562 3.03 -14.92 -1.28
C ASN A 562 4.56 -15.04 -1.24
N VAL A 563 5.24 -14.87 -2.37
CA VAL A 563 6.71 -14.89 -2.43
C VAL A 563 7.26 -13.55 -1.93
N LEU A 564 7.29 -13.38 -0.61
CA LEU A 564 7.72 -12.14 0.04
C LEU A 564 9.25 -12.02 0.04
N GLN A 565 9.97 -13.14 0.27
CA GLN A 565 11.41 -13.14 0.52
C GLN A 565 11.79 -12.28 1.76
N ASP A 566 13.09 -12.18 2.05
CA ASP A 566 13.54 -11.53 3.29
C ASP A 566 13.37 -10.00 3.29
N LEU A 567 13.47 -9.35 2.13
CA LEU A 567 13.37 -7.88 2.05
C LEU A 567 11.95 -7.40 2.38
N ALA A 568 10.93 -8.06 1.85
CA ALA A 568 9.54 -7.71 2.14
C ALA A 568 9.17 -7.99 3.61
N ALA A 569 9.69 -9.08 4.20
CA ALA A 569 9.53 -9.36 5.62
C ALA A 569 10.15 -8.25 6.49
N LYS A 570 11.34 -7.77 6.12
CA LYS A 570 11.99 -6.63 6.81
C LYS A 570 11.17 -5.35 6.74
N LEU A 571 10.58 -5.04 5.58
CA LEU A 571 9.69 -3.89 5.42
C LEU A 571 8.44 -3.99 6.31
N LEU A 572 7.85 -5.19 6.39
CA LEU A 572 6.72 -5.46 7.27
C LEU A 572 7.11 -5.29 8.75
N CYS A 573 8.27 -5.82 9.16
CA CYS A 573 8.78 -5.69 10.53
C CYS A 573 8.96 -4.23 10.96
N ALA A 574 9.42 -3.36 10.06
CA ALA A 574 9.49 -1.93 10.35
C ALA A 574 8.13 -1.32 10.71
N GLY A 575 7.02 -1.89 10.23
CA GLY A 575 5.65 -1.53 10.63
C GLY A 575 5.27 -2.07 12.01
N LEU A 576 5.67 -3.30 12.33
CA LEU A 576 5.39 -3.97 13.60
C LEU A 576 6.16 -3.34 14.78
N GLU A 577 7.35 -2.77 14.54
CA GLU A 577 8.12 -2.07 15.58
C GLU A 577 7.47 -0.75 16.04
N SER A 578 6.46 -0.27 15.30
CA SER A 578 5.76 0.97 15.62
C SER A 578 5.00 0.88 16.95
N PRO A 579 5.07 1.90 17.82
CA PRO A 579 4.27 1.95 19.06
C PRO A 579 2.76 2.04 18.79
N ASN A 580 2.35 2.42 17.58
CA ASN A 580 0.94 2.45 17.18
C ASN A 580 0.42 1.07 16.72
N CYS A 581 1.30 0.08 16.56
CA CYS A 581 0.91 -1.24 16.08
C CYS A 581 0.21 -2.03 17.19
N GLN A 582 -0.98 -2.56 16.88
CA GLN A 582 -1.80 -3.38 17.78
C GLN A 582 -2.03 -4.78 17.18
N LEU A 583 -1.10 -5.22 16.34
CA LEU A 583 -1.23 -6.51 15.65
C LEU A 583 -0.99 -7.66 16.63
N GLU A 584 -1.98 -8.53 16.75
CA GLU A 584 -1.97 -9.70 17.64
C GLU A 584 -1.61 -10.98 16.88
N THR A 585 -2.09 -11.12 15.64
CA THR A 585 -1.86 -12.32 14.81
C THR A 585 -1.18 -11.97 13.50
N LEU A 586 -0.04 -12.63 13.23
CA LEU A 586 0.68 -12.55 11.96
C LEU A 586 0.90 -13.94 11.37
N ARG A 587 0.40 -14.16 10.15
CA ARG A 587 0.59 -15.42 9.41
C ARG A 587 1.37 -15.18 8.12
N LEU A 588 2.53 -15.83 8.02
CA LEU A 588 3.48 -15.75 6.90
C LEU A 588 3.82 -17.16 6.38
N THR A 589 2.84 -18.05 6.35
CA THR A 589 3.00 -19.45 5.93
C THR A 589 3.32 -19.53 4.44
N VAL A 590 4.36 -20.29 4.05
CA VAL A 590 4.81 -20.43 2.64
C VAL A 590 5.12 -19.04 2.02
N CYS A 591 5.99 -18.27 2.65
CA CYS A 591 6.38 -16.93 2.19
C CYS A 591 7.80 -16.83 1.60
N ASN A 592 8.48 -17.97 1.48
CA ASN A 592 9.89 -18.08 1.05
C ASN A 592 10.83 -17.25 1.95
N LEU A 593 10.58 -17.30 3.26
CA LEU A 593 11.41 -16.66 4.27
C LEU A 593 12.61 -17.55 4.61
N SER A 594 13.76 -16.93 4.88
CA SER A 594 14.99 -17.58 5.35
C SER A 594 15.35 -17.14 6.78
N GLU A 595 16.51 -17.59 7.28
CA GLU A 595 17.05 -17.15 8.56
C GLU A 595 17.22 -15.63 8.69
N ARG A 596 17.38 -14.90 7.57
CA ARG A 596 17.51 -13.43 7.57
C ARG A 596 16.21 -12.74 7.97
N SER A 597 15.07 -13.31 7.60
CA SER A 597 13.77 -12.80 8.04
C SER A 597 13.61 -12.95 9.56
N CYS A 598 14.18 -13.99 10.16
CA CYS A 598 14.15 -14.20 11.60
C CYS A 598 14.89 -13.11 12.37
N GLU A 599 15.94 -12.49 11.83
CA GLU A 599 16.62 -11.36 12.50
C GLU A 599 15.65 -10.18 12.71
N ALA A 600 14.93 -9.80 11.66
CA ALA A 600 13.97 -8.70 11.72
C ALA A 600 12.77 -9.03 12.63
N LEU A 601 12.24 -10.26 12.54
CA LEU A 601 11.16 -10.71 13.44
C LEU A 601 11.62 -10.78 14.90
N SER A 602 12.86 -11.17 15.16
CA SER A 602 13.43 -11.23 16.51
C SER A 602 13.57 -9.84 17.14
N SER A 603 13.93 -8.83 16.33
CA SER A 603 13.92 -7.43 16.75
C SER A 603 12.52 -6.99 17.20
N VAL A 604 11.49 -7.29 16.38
CA VAL A 604 10.09 -7.01 16.69
C VAL A 604 9.66 -7.67 18.00
N LEU A 605 9.87 -8.99 18.13
CA LEU A 605 9.42 -9.78 19.29
C LEU A 605 10.11 -9.36 20.61
N SER A 606 11.30 -8.77 20.51
CA SER A 606 12.04 -8.27 21.67
C SER A 606 11.66 -6.84 22.06
N SER A 607 10.88 -6.15 21.22
CA SER A 607 10.49 -4.75 21.43
C SER A 607 9.39 -4.60 22.48
N GLN A 608 9.47 -3.52 23.28
CA GLN A 608 8.44 -3.13 24.25
C GLN A 608 7.09 -2.78 23.60
N SER A 609 7.10 -2.40 22.31
CA SER A 609 5.89 -2.07 21.55
C SER A 609 5.19 -3.29 20.96
N CYS A 610 5.78 -4.49 21.06
CA CYS A 610 5.25 -5.67 20.42
C CYS A 610 3.96 -6.17 21.11
N SER A 611 2.89 -6.30 20.32
CA SER A 611 1.59 -6.82 20.79
C SER A 611 1.25 -8.20 20.23
N LEU A 612 2.18 -8.84 19.51
CA LEU A 612 1.94 -10.13 18.85
C LEU A 612 1.73 -11.26 19.88
N ARG A 613 0.60 -11.95 19.72
CA ARG A 613 0.22 -13.16 20.46
C ARG A 613 0.38 -14.43 19.63
N GLU A 614 0.18 -14.35 18.33
CA GLU A 614 0.27 -15.48 17.40
C GLU A 614 1.19 -15.17 16.21
N LEU A 615 2.16 -16.06 15.98
CA LEU A 615 3.06 -16.01 14.84
C LEU A 615 3.11 -17.38 14.15
N ASP A 616 2.66 -17.42 12.90
CA ASP A 616 2.73 -18.61 12.05
C ASP A 616 3.76 -18.39 10.94
N LEU A 617 4.87 -19.13 11.01
CA LEU A 617 5.94 -19.14 10.02
C LEU A 617 6.05 -20.47 9.28
N SER A 618 5.02 -21.32 9.38
CA SER A 618 5.06 -22.69 8.87
C SER A 618 5.45 -22.74 7.39
N ASN A 619 6.13 -23.81 6.99
CA ASN A 619 6.56 -24.07 5.62
C ASN A 619 7.49 -22.98 5.03
N ASN A 620 8.34 -22.37 5.85
CA ASN A 620 9.45 -21.50 5.42
C ASN A 620 10.81 -22.14 5.76
N ASN A 621 11.86 -21.87 4.98
CA ASN A 621 13.18 -22.49 5.20
C ASN A 621 14.02 -21.70 6.22
N LEU A 622 13.56 -21.66 7.48
CA LEU A 622 14.21 -20.87 8.54
C LEU A 622 15.51 -21.52 9.05
N GLN A 623 15.61 -22.83 8.94
CA GLN A 623 16.74 -23.64 9.43
C GLN A 623 16.98 -23.48 10.95
N VAL A 624 18.04 -24.12 11.44
CA VAL A 624 18.44 -24.04 12.86
C VAL A 624 18.85 -22.62 13.26
N SER A 625 19.50 -21.87 12.35
CA SER A 625 19.94 -20.49 12.61
C SER A 625 18.77 -19.53 12.84
N GLY A 626 17.72 -19.62 12.03
CA GLY A 626 16.50 -18.81 12.22
C GLY A 626 15.81 -19.09 13.56
N VAL A 627 15.70 -20.36 13.95
CA VAL A 627 15.13 -20.74 15.26
C VAL A 627 15.97 -20.23 16.42
N LYS A 628 17.30 -20.21 16.32
CA LYS A 628 18.18 -19.65 17.35
C LYS A 628 17.91 -18.15 17.56
N LEU A 629 17.74 -17.39 16.48
CA LEU A 629 17.41 -15.97 16.55
C LEU A 629 16.04 -15.75 17.22
N LEU A 630 15.01 -16.46 16.76
CA LEU A 630 13.66 -16.37 17.35
C LEU A 630 13.67 -16.76 18.83
N SER A 631 14.39 -17.83 19.19
CA SER A 631 14.48 -18.31 20.58
C SER A 631 15.08 -17.26 21.51
N ALA A 632 16.11 -16.54 21.07
CA ALA A 632 16.70 -15.45 21.86
C ALA A 632 15.68 -14.32 22.10
N ALA A 633 14.85 -13.99 21.12
CA ALA A 633 13.81 -12.97 21.26
C ALA A 633 12.65 -13.42 22.17
N LEU A 634 12.25 -14.68 22.10
CA LEU A 634 11.18 -15.26 22.94
C LEU A 634 11.54 -15.31 24.43
N GLN A 635 12.82 -15.19 24.78
CA GLN A 635 13.29 -15.07 26.17
C GLN A 635 13.25 -13.63 26.69
N SER A 636 13.00 -12.65 25.83
CA SER A 636 12.84 -11.27 26.24
C SER A 636 11.65 -11.12 27.19
N PRO A 637 11.78 -10.37 28.31
CA PRO A 637 10.65 -10.11 29.21
C PRO A 637 9.54 -9.27 28.56
N TYR A 638 9.80 -8.69 27.39
CA TYR A 638 8.83 -7.92 26.62
C TYR A 638 8.03 -8.79 25.63
N CYS A 639 8.45 -10.04 25.42
CA CYS A 639 7.79 -10.91 24.45
C CYS A 639 6.46 -11.44 25.02
N THR A 640 5.36 -11.13 24.34
CA THR A 640 4.00 -11.54 24.74
C THR A 640 3.45 -12.69 23.89
N LEU A 641 4.29 -13.31 23.05
CA LEU A 641 3.88 -14.34 22.11
C LEU A 641 3.41 -15.62 22.84
N GLU A 642 2.20 -16.06 22.53
CA GLU A 642 1.54 -17.22 23.13
C GLU A 642 1.51 -18.42 22.18
N ILE A 643 1.41 -18.17 20.87
CA ILE A 643 1.29 -19.21 19.85
C ILE A 643 2.41 -19.04 18.83
N LEU A 644 3.23 -20.07 18.67
CA LEU A 644 4.28 -20.14 17.66
C LEU A 644 4.14 -21.41 16.82
N ARG A 645 3.98 -21.24 15.50
CA ARG A 645 3.94 -22.37 14.56
C ARG A 645 5.14 -22.34 13.61
N LEU A 646 5.92 -23.41 13.67
CA LEU A 646 7.15 -23.63 12.88
C LEU A 646 7.07 -24.95 12.10
N SER A 647 5.85 -25.42 11.81
CA SER A 647 5.65 -26.69 11.11
C SER A 647 6.32 -26.66 9.74
N GLY A 648 7.11 -27.69 9.41
CA GLY A 648 7.80 -27.79 8.13
C GLY A 648 8.88 -26.72 7.89
N CYS A 649 9.49 -26.16 8.96
CA CYS A 649 10.51 -25.11 8.85
C CYS A 649 11.96 -25.60 8.64
N ASN A 650 12.14 -26.89 8.27
CA ASN A 650 13.45 -27.55 8.13
C ASN A 650 14.27 -27.53 9.44
N LEU A 651 13.60 -27.91 10.54
CA LEU A 651 14.22 -27.99 11.86
C LEU A 651 14.84 -29.36 12.09
N SER A 652 15.86 -29.42 12.96
CA SER A 652 16.53 -30.65 13.38
C SER A 652 16.69 -30.71 14.90
N GLU A 653 17.27 -31.79 15.42
CA GLU A 653 17.57 -31.95 16.86
C GLU A 653 18.28 -30.73 17.49
N ARG A 654 19.12 -30.01 16.72
CA ARG A 654 19.85 -28.83 17.19
C ARG A 654 18.94 -27.62 17.43
N SER A 655 17.77 -27.58 16.80
CA SER A 655 16.75 -26.56 17.06
C SER A 655 16.11 -26.76 18.44
N CYS A 656 16.03 -28.01 18.93
CA CYS A 656 15.46 -28.32 20.23
C CYS A 656 16.26 -27.71 21.39
N GLU A 657 17.57 -27.55 21.27
CA GLU A 657 18.39 -26.88 22.31
C GLU A 657 17.91 -25.44 22.55
N ALA A 658 17.75 -24.67 21.45
CA ALA A 658 17.31 -23.29 21.51
C ALA A 658 15.87 -23.18 22.05
N LEU A 659 14.95 -23.99 21.52
CA LEU A 659 13.55 -24.00 21.98
C LEU A 659 13.41 -24.49 23.43
N SER A 660 14.23 -25.45 23.87
CA SER A 660 14.22 -25.94 25.26
C SER A 660 14.56 -24.82 26.24
N SER A 661 15.53 -23.98 25.86
CA SER A 661 15.89 -22.82 26.68
C SER A 661 14.76 -21.78 26.76
N VAL A 662 13.88 -21.69 25.75
CA VAL A 662 12.68 -20.84 25.80
C VAL A 662 11.65 -21.42 26.75
N LEU A 663 11.29 -22.69 26.58
CA LEU A 663 10.27 -23.36 27.40
C LEU A 663 10.64 -23.41 28.88
N GLY A 664 11.94 -23.51 29.21
CA GLY A 664 12.42 -23.48 30.58
C GLY A 664 12.55 -22.09 31.21
N SER A 665 12.35 -21.01 30.45
CA SER A 665 12.57 -19.63 30.89
C SER A 665 11.38 -19.05 31.63
N GLN A 666 11.63 -18.28 32.70
CA GLN A 666 10.61 -17.54 33.44
C GLN A 666 9.91 -16.44 32.63
N SER A 667 10.58 -15.93 31.59
CA SER A 667 10.06 -14.85 30.76
C SER A 667 9.16 -15.34 29.62
N SER A 668 9.07 -16.65 29.40
CA SER A 668 8.29 -17.18 28.28
C SER A 668 6.79 -17.06 28.53
N SER A 669 6.07 -16.54 27.54
CA SER A 669 4.60 -16.48 27.54
C SER A 669 3.96 -17.61 26.73
N LEU A 670 4.76 -18.55 26.19
CA LEU A 670 4.32 -19.50 25.19
C LEU A 670 3.34 -20.53 25.78
N ARG A 671 2.24 -20.74 25.06
CA ARG A 671 1.14 -21.67 25.39
C ARG A 671 0.96 -22.74 24.32
N GLU A 672 1.19 -22.42 23.05
CA GLU A 672 1.09 -23.37 21.94
C GLU A 672 2.38 -23.34 21.12
N LEU A 673 2.92 -24.54 20.86
CA LEU A 673 4.09 -24.73 20.00
C LEU A 673 3.83 -25.85 19.00
N ASP A 674 3.88 -25.52 17.72
CA ASP A 674 3.80 -26.50 16.63
C ASP A 674 5.16 -26.66 15.94
N LEU A 675 5.76 -27.85 16.11
CA LEU A 675 7.03 -28.26 15.49
C LEU A 675 6.85 -29.40 14.47
N SER A 676 5.61 -29.65 14.04
CA SER A 676 5.29 -30.75 13.13
C SER A 676 6.19 -30.77 11.91
N ASP A 677 6.39 -31.95 11.33
CA ASP A 677 7.16 -32.13 10.09
C ASP A 677 8.61 -31.63 10.17
N SER A 678 9.23 -31.81 11.34
CA SER A 678 10.64 -31.50 11.60
C SER A 678 11.41 -32.76 11.97
N ASP A 679 12.66 -32.88 11.53
CA ASP A 679 13.47 -34.09 11.76
C ASP A 679 14.18 -34.00 13.14
N LEU A 680 13.39 -33.99 14.22
CA LEU A 680 13.86 -33.75 15.60
C LEU A 680 14.47 -35.01 16.25
N GLY A 681 13.81 -36.16 16.07
CA GLY A 681 14.24 -37.45 16.66
C GLY A 681 14.23 -37.50 18.19
N ASP A 682 14.66 -38.63 18.75
CA ASP A 682 14.63 -38.88 20.20
C ASP A 682 15.65 -38.03 20.98
N SER A 683 16.77 -37.67 20.35
CA SER A 683 17.76 -36.74 20.89
C SER A 683 17.17 -35.35 21.13
N GLY A 684 16.44 -34.82 20.13
CA GLY A 684 15.66 -33.60 20.27
C GLY A 684 14.60 -33.70 21.37
N MET A 685 13.96 -34.86 21.49
CA MET A 685 12.95 -35.10 22.54
C MET A 685 13.53 -35.19 23.94
N THR A 686 14.76 -35.65 24.09
CA THR A 686 15.46 -35.66 25.38
C THR A 686 15.61 -34.23 25.92
N LEU A 687 16.04 -33.29 25.06
CA LEU A 687 16.20 -31.88 25.41
C LEU A 687 14.85 -31.23 25.74
N MET A 688 13.84 -31.45 24.89
CA MET A 688 12.51 -30.88 25.08
C MET A 688 11.84 -31.40 26.37
N SER A 689 11.98 -32.69 26.65
CA SER A 689 11.42 -33.31 27.85
C SER A 689 12.02 -32.71 29.12
N ALA A 690 13.33 -32.41 29.14
CA ALA A 690 13.96 -31.73 30.28
C ALA A 690 13.39 -30.31 30.49
N ALA A 691 13.10 -29.57 29.41
CA ALA A 691 12.49 -28.25 29.52
C ALA A 691 11.02 -28.29 29.98
N LEU A 692 10.26 -29.29 29.53
CA LEU A 692 8.87 -29.50 29.97
C LEU A 692 8.75 -29.82 31.46
N GLN A 693 9.81 -30.32 32.10
CA GLN A 693 9.87 -30.55 33.54
C GLN A 693 10.16 -29.28 34.34
N SER A 694 10.54 -28.18 33.68
CA SER A 694 10.80 -26.91 34.36
C SER A 694 9.52 -26.38 35.00
N PRO A 695 9.56 -25.90 36.26
CA PRO A 695 8.41 -25.25 36.90
C PRO A 695 8.00 -23.95 36.21
N HIS A 696 8.82 -23.44 35.28
CA HIS A 696 8.54 -22.25 34.49
C HIS A 696 7.88 -22.54 33.14
N CYS A 697 7.77 -23.82 32.75
CA CYS A 697 7.14 -24.18 31.49
C CYS A 697 5.62 -24.00 31.57
N THR A 698 5.10 -23.05 30.80
CA THR A 698 3.66 -22.72 30.75
C THR A 698 2.91 -23.35 29.58
N LEU A 699 3.58 -24.20 28.80
CA LEU A 699 3.06 -24.74 27.55
C LEU A 699 1.82 -25.63 27.80
N GLU A 700 0.76 -25.39 27.04
CA GLU A 700 -0.54 -26.06 27.13
C GLU A 700 -0.79 -26.98 25.92
N SER A 701 -0.26 -26.64 24.75
CA SER A 701 -0.38 -27.44 23.53
C SER A 701 0.98 -27.60 22.84
N LEU A 702 1.33 -28.85 22.53
CA LEU A 702 2.55 -29.22 21.83
C LEU A 702 2.24 -30.17 20.69
N SER A 703 2.53 -29.76 19.46
CA SER A 703 2.45 -30.62 18.28
C SER A 703 3.83 -31.04 17.81
N LEU A 704 4.05 -32.35 17.80
CA LEU A 704 5.26 -33.05 17.36
C LEU A 704 4.91 -34.08 16.27
N SER A 705 3.85 -33.81 15.51
CA SER A 705 3.38 -34.72 14.47
C SER A 705 4.43 -34.88 13.37
N GLY A 706 4.82 -36.11 13.06
CA GLY A 706 5.80 -36.37 12.00
C GLY A 706 7.24 -36.04 12.36
N CYS A 707 7.63 -36.09 13.64
CA CYS A 707 8.94 -35.63 14.13
C CYS A 707 10.04 -36.71 14.25
N LEU A 708 9.82 -37.90 13.69
CA LEU A 708 10.73 -39.06 13.76
C LEU A 708 10.93 -39.59 15.19
N ILE A 709 9.92 -39.45 16.05
CA ILE A 709 9.97 -39.88 17.45
C ILE A 709 9.74 -41.39 17.53
N THR A 710 10.58 -42.08 18.29
CA THR A 710 10.46 -43.52 18.54
C THR A 710 9.91 -43.81 19.94
N GLU A 711 9.91 -45.08 20.35
CA GLU A 711 9.57 -45.48 21.70
C GLU A 711 10.45 -44.83 22.78
N GLU A 712 11.71 -44.55 22.47
CA GLU A 712 12.64 -43.92 23.40
C GLU A 712 12.22 -42.46 23.67
N GLY A 713 11.94 -41.69 22.62
CA GLY A 713 11.43 -40.32 22.73
C GLY A 713 10.09 -40.23 23.47
N CYS A 714 9.18 -41.17 23.22
CA CYS A 714 7.92 -41.25 23.97
C CYS A 714 8.12 -41.57 25.46
N THR A 715 9.18 -42.31 25.81
CA THR A 715 9.52 -42.58 27.22
C THR A 715 10.00 -41.31 27.92
N TYR A 716 10.83 -40.49 27.27
CA TYR A 716 11.24 -39.18 27.81
C TYR A 716 10.04 -38.24 28.02
N LEU A 717 9.13 -38.18 27.04
CA LEU A 717 7.90 -37.39 27.15
C LEU A 717 7.00 -37.85 28.29
N ALA A 718 6.73 -39.16 28.41
CA ALA A 718 5.89 -39.69 29.48
C ALA A 718 6.48 -39.38 30.87
N SER A 719 7.81 -39.43 31.01
CA SER A 719 8.52 -39.02 32.23
C SER A 719 8.32 -37.52 32.52
N ALA A 720 8.46 -36.67 31.51
CA ALA A 720 8.24 -35.23 31.66
C ALA A 720 6.79 -34.89 32.06
N LEU A 721 5.80 -35.54 31.46
CA LEU A 721 4.37 -35.31 31.79
C LEU A 721 3.98 -35.81 33.18
N SER A 722 4.72 -36.79 33.70
CA SER A 722 4.52 -37.28 35.08
C SER A 722 5.14 -36.34 36.13
N SER A 723 5.90 -35.34 35.70
CA SER A 723 6.49 -34.32 36.57
C SER A 723 5.44 -33.27 36.93
N ASN A 724 5.40 -32.85 38.19
CA ASN A 724 4.39 -31.90 38.69
C ASN A 724 5.05 -30.56 39.07
N PRO A 725 4.62 -29.42 38.50
CA PRO A 725 3.46 -29.26 37.61
C PRO A 725 3.79 -29.43 36.12
N SER A 726 3.00 -30.25 35.43
CA SER A 726 2.85 -30.18 33.96
C SER A 726 1.61 -29.37 33.62
N HIS A 727 1.76 -28.40 32.71
CA HIS A 727 0.67 -27.56 32.22
C HIS A 727 0.06 -28.06 30.90
N LEU A 728 0.64 -29.12 30.31
CA LEU A 728 0.27 -29.60 28.99
C LEU A 728 -1.11 -30.27 29.00
N ARG A 729 -1.99 -29.79 28.12
CA ARG A 729 -3.36 -30.28 27.89
C ARG A 729 -3.51 -30.99 26.57
N GLU A 730 -2.76 -30.58 25.56
CA GLU A 730 -2.83 -31.18 24.22
C GLU A 730 -1.43 -31.62 23.76
N LEU A 731 -1.34 -32.86 23.31
CA LEU A 731 -0.11 -33.44 22.75
C LEU A 731 -0.45 -34.20 21.46
N ASP A 732 0.16 -33.77 20.35
CA ASP A 732 0.08 -34.47 19.07
C ASP A 732 1.40 -35.16 18.73
N LEU A 733 1.38 -36.49 18.75
CA LEU A 733 2.45 -37.40 18.35
C LEU A 733 2.07 -38.21 17.11
N SER A 734 1.01 -37.83 16.39
CA SER A 734 0.62 -38.53 15.16
C SER A 734 1.76 -38.57 14.14
N TYR A 735 1.74 -39.56 13.26
CA TYR A 735 2.80 -39.77 12.27
C TYR A 735 4.20 -39.99 12.88
N ASN A 736 4.28 -40.64 14.05
CA ASN A 736 5.55 -41.08 14.66
C ASN A 736 5.55 -42.61 14.90
N HIS A 737 6.60 -43.14 15.54
CA HIS A 737 6.68 -44.55 15.91
C HIS A 737 6.86 -44.75 17.43
N PRO A 738 5.82 -44.49 18.24
CA PRO A 738 5.88 -44.63 19.70
C PRO A 738 6.19 -46.05 20.20
N GLY A 739 6.10 -47.08 19.34
CA GLY A 739 6.26 -48.49 19.72
C GLY A 739 5.23 -48.98 20.75
N ASP A 740 5.24 -50.28 21.05
CA ASP A 740 4.30 -50.86 22.02
C ASP A 740 4.58 -50.33 23.44
N SER A 741 5.86 -50.15 23.76
CA SER A 741 6.33 -49.69 25.08
C SER A 741 5.94 -48.22 25.35
N GLY A 742 6.24 -47.32 24.41
CA GLY A 742 5.85 -45.91 24.49
C GLY A 742 4.33 -45.74 24.49
N MET A 743 3.59 -46.49 23.66
CA MET A 743 2.12 -46.48 23.69
C MET A 743 1.56 -46.89 25.03
N LYS A 744 2.13 -47.93 25.65
CA LYS A 744 1.72 -48.40 26.98
C LYS A 744 1.97 -47.35 28.06
N LEU A 745 3.12 -46.66 28.02
CA LEU A 745 3.46 -45.59 28.96
C LEU A 745 2.51 -44.39 28.83
N LEU A 746 2.31 -43.89 27.60
CA LEU A 746 1.42 -42.78 27.33
C LEU A 746 -0.04 -43.11 27.74
N SER A 747 -0.50 -44.32 27.42
CA SER A 747 -1.85 -44.79 27.80
C SER A 747 -2.02 -45.00 29.30
N ALA A 748 -0.95 -45.36 30.02
CA ALA A 748 -0.97 -45.45 31.47
C ALA A 748 -1.01 -44.06 32.12
N GLY A 749 -0.22 -43.12 31.60
CA GLY A 749 -0.23 -41.73 32.04
C GLY A 749 -1.58 -41.04 31.89
N LEU A 750 -2.33 -41.29 30.80
CA LEU A 750 -3.70 -40.78 30.64
C LEU A 750 -4.69 -41.27 31.73
N LYS A 751 -4.38 -42.36 32.43
CA LYS A 751 -5.19 -42.86 33.55
C LYS A 751 -4.72 -42.32 34.90
N ASP A 752 -3.55 -41.68 34.94
CA ASP A 752 -2.99 -41.07 36.14
C ASP A 752 -3.66 -39.71 36.39
N PRO A 753 -4.30 -39.49 37.55
CA PRO A 753 -4.92 -38.21 37.89
C PRO A 753 -3.91 -37.05 38.01
N GLY A 754 -2.62 -37.34 38.08
CA GLY A 754 -1.54 -36.35 38.06
C GLY A 754 -1.28 -35.74 36.68
N TRP A 755 -1.68 -36.42 35.59
CA TRP A 755 -1.60 -35.86 34.24
C TRP A 755 -2.78 -34.91 33.99
N ARG A 756 -2.48 -33.74 33.42
CA ARG A 756 -3.50 -32.74 33.02
C ARG A 756 -3.85 -32.80 31.52
N LEU A 757 -3.38 -33.83 30.85
CA LEU A 757 -3.51 -33.97 29.40
C LEU A 757 -4.95 -34.33 29.03
N ASP A 758 -5.65 -33.41 28.39
CA ASP A 758 -7.03 -33.57 27.90
C ASP A 758 -7.07 -34.34 26.58
N THR A 759 -6.12 -34.08 25.68
CA THR A 759 -6.07 -34.66 24.33
C THR A 759 -4.68 -35.21 24.02
N LEU A 760 -4.62 -36.51 23.71
CA LEU A 760 -3.44 -37.15 23.14
C LEU A 760 -3.77 -37.71 21.75
N ARG A 761 -3.06 -37.26 20.72
CA ARG A 761 -3.15 -37.81 19.37
C ARG A 761 -1.89 -38.59 19.08
N VAL A 762 -2.02 -39.87 18.71
CA VAL A 762 -0.85 -40.71 18.38
C VAL A 762 -1.01 -41.41 17.04
N GLU A 763 -2.24 -41.66 16.62
CA GLU A 763 -2.52 -42.29 15.33
C GLU A 763 -2.64 -41.23 14.21
N PRO A 764 -2.12 -41.52 13.00
CA PRO A 764 -1.53 -42.80 12.61
C PRO A 764 -0.08 -42.98 13.10
N ALA A 765 0.26 -44.16 13.62
CA ALA A 765 1.60 -44.50 14.12
C ALA A 765 2.27 -45.63 13.31
N GLY A 766 3.60 -45.78 13.44
CA GLY A 766 4.34 -46.93 12.89
C GLY A 766 5.70 -46.61 12.25
N VAL A 767 6.49 -47.67 12.04
CA VAL A 767 7.87 -47.60 11.51
C VAL A 767 7.96 -46.85 10.18
N ARG A 768 6.91 -46.87 9.35
CA ARG A 768 6.89 -46.17 8.05
C ARG A 768 7.12 -44.66 8.18
N TRP A 769 6.80 -44.08 9.34
CA TRP A 769 6.92 -42.65 9.59
C TRP A 769 8.32 -42.20 10.02
N LEU A 770 9.23 -43.15 10.30
CA LEU A 770 10.65 -42.89 10.58
C LEU A 770 11.47 -42.57 9.31
N ARG A 771 10.82 -42.05 8.28
CA ARG A 771 11.47 -41.56 7.06
C ARG A 771 11.58 -40.03 7.15
N PRO A 772 12.73 -39.43 6.83
CA PRO A 772 12.87 -37.98 6.87
C PRO A 772 12.06 -37.30 5.76
N GLY A 773 11.62 -36.06 6.04
CA GLY A 773 10.89 -35.21 5.10
C GLY A 773 9.53 -35.74 4.62
N LEU A 774 8.93 -35.07 3.62
CA LEU A 774 7.56 -35.32 3.16
C LEU A 774 7.33 -36.73 2.58
N ARG A 775 8.40 -37.43 2.18
CA ARG A 775 8.34 -38.80 1.63
C ARG A 775 7.81 -39.82 2.64
N LYS A 776 7.79 -39.50 3.94
CA LYS A 776 7.14 -40.32 4.97
C LYS A 776 5.64 -40.48 4.72
N TYR A 777 5.00 -39.50 4.09
CA TYR A 777 3.58 -39.50 3.72
C TYR A 777 3.26 -40.23 2.41
N SER A 778 4.23 -40.96 1.84
CA SER A 778 4.08 -41.61 0.54
C SER A 778 2.87 -42.56 0.51
N CYS A 779 1.97 -42.32 -0.45
CA CYS A 779 0.81 -43.16 -0.72
C CYS A 779 0.87 -43.70 -2.16
N GLN A 780 0.58 -45.00 -2.33
CA GLN A 780 0.48 -45.59 -3.66
C GLN A 780 -0.88 -45.28 -4.28
N LEU A 781 -0.85 -44.63 -5.44
CA LEU A 781 -2.05 -44.28 -6.19
C LEU A 781 -2.47 -45.42 -7.12
N THR A 782 -3.79 -45.64 -7.18
CA THR A 782 -4.44 -46.63 -8.04
C THR A 782 -5.44 -45.91 -8.95
N ILE A 783 -5.31 -46.11 -10.25
CA ILE A 783 -6.19 -45.50 -11.26
C ILE A 783 -7.61 -46.06 -11.15
N ASP A 784 -8.62 -45.19 -11.18
CA ASP A 784 -10.01 -45.63 -11.30
C ASP A 784 -10.42 -45.82 -12.75
N THR A 785 -10.34 -47.06 -13.23
CA THR A 785 -10.72 -47.47 -14.59
C THR A 785 -12.17 -47.10 -14.97
N ASN A 786 -13.05 -46.88 -13.99
CA ASN A 786 -14.43 -46.45 -14.20
C ASN A 786 -14.55 -44.98 -14.60
N THR A 787 -13.54 -44.16 -14.30
CA THR A 787 -13.53 -42.72 -14.61
C THR A 787 -12.78 -42.40 -15.90
N VAL A 788 -11.87 -43.28 -16.34
CA VAL A 788 -10.94 -43.05 -17.46
C VAL A 788 -11.66 -42.72 -18.77
N ASN A 789 -11.36 -41.57 -19.36
CA ASN A 789 -11.87 -41.23 -20.69
C ASN A 789 -11.41 -42.25 -21.76
N THR A 790 -12.25 -42.52 -22.75
CA THR A 790 -11.98 -43.54 -23.78
C THR A 790 -10.82 -43.19 -24.72
N ASN A 791 -10.32 -41.95 -24.74
CA ASN A 791 -9.10 -41.59 -25.46
C ASN A 791 -7.81 -41.68 -24.60
N LEU A 792 -7.89 -42.28 -23.42
CA LEU A 792 -6.74 -42.56 -22.56
C LEU A 792 -6.45 -44.05 -22.57
N GLN A 793 -5.19 -44.42 -22.82
CA GLN A 793 -4.71 -45.79 -22.79
C GLN A 793 -3.94 -46.03 -21.49
N LEU A 794 -4.29 -47.09 -20.77
CA LEU A 794 -3.55 -47.58 -19.62
C LEU A 794 -2.50 -48.60 -20.05
N SER A 795 -1.31 -48.51 -19.46
CA SER A 795 -0.17 -49.37 -19.71
C SER A 795 0.63 -49.56 -18.41
N ASP A 796 1.63 -50.45 -18.44
CA ASP A 796 2.50 -50.72 -17.30
C ASP A 796 1.72 -51.06 -16.01
N ASN A 797 0.91 -52.12 -16.08
CA ASN A 797 0.01 -52.54 -15.00
C ASN A 797 -0.85 -51.40 -14.42
N ASN A 798 -1.38 -50.53 -15.29
CA ASN A 798 -2.16 -49.34 -14.94
C ASN A 798 -1.39 -48.30 -14.11
N ARG A 799 -0.05 -48.27 -14.18
CA ARG A 799 0.77 -47.19 -13.59
C ARG A 799 1.09 -46.07 -14.58
N LYS A 800 0.91 -46.31 -15.89
CA LYS A 800 1.13 -45.29 -16.92
C LYS A 800 -0.11 -45.05 -17.77
N VAL A 801 -0.46 -43.78 -17.95
CA VAL A 801 -1.58 -43.31 -18.76
C VAL A 801 -1.06 -42.48 -19.90
N THR A 802 -1.51 -42.75 -21.12
CA THR A 802 -1.14 -42.00 -22.32
C THR A 802 -2.38 -41.58 -23.08
N ARG A 803 -2.46 -40.32 -23.52
CA ARG A 803 -3.52 -39.89 -24.42
C ARG A 803 -3.24 -40.37 -25.84
N VAL A 804 -4.19 -41.10 -26.41
CA VAL A 804 -4.13 -41.65 -27.77
C VAL A 804 -5.28 -41.11 -28.62
N THR A 805 -5.12 -41.13 -29.94
CA THR A 805 -6.18 -40.71 -30.87
C THR A 805 -7.26 -41.78 -31.04
N LYS A 806 -6.88 -43.07 -30.94
CA LYS A 806 -7.80 -44.20 -31.05
C LYS A 806 -8.61 -44.39 -29.78
N VAL A 807 -9.93 -44.55 -29.91
CA VAL A 807 -10.84 -44.88 -28.81
C VAL A 807 -10.51 -46.27 -28.25
N GLN A 808 -10.34 -46.35 -26.95
CA GLN A 808 -10.09 -47.57 -26.19
C GLN A 808 -11.40 -48.20 -25.74
N SER A 809 -11.44 -49.53 -25.71
CA SER A 809 -12.62 -50.30 -25.32
C SER A 809 -12.68 -50.47 -23.79
N TYR A 810 -13.42 -49.59 -23.11
CA TYR A 810 -13.75 -49.71 -21.70
C TYR A 810 -15.26 -49.97 -21.51
N PRO A 811 -15.68 -50.70 -20.45
CA PRO A 811 -17.10 -50.84 -20.12
C PRO A 811 -17.75 -49.48 -19.88
N ASP A 812 -19.00 -49.32 -20.31
CA ASP A 812 -19.74 -48.09 -20.02
C ASP A 812 -19.95 -47.93 -18.51
N HIS A 813 -19.83 -46.69 -18.02
CA HIS A 813 -19.96 -46.39 -16.59
C HIS A 813 -20.40 -44.93 -16.38
N PRO A 814 -21.35 -44.66 -15.45
CA PRO A 814 -21.86 -43.31 -15.22
C PRO A 814 -20.77 -42.33 -14.77
N GLU A 815 -19.77 -42.79 -14.02
CA GLU A 815 -18.63 -41.98 -13.55
C GLU A 815 -17.55 -41.72 -14.62
N ARG A 816 -17.70 -42.18 -15.86
CA ARG A 816 -16.68 -41.99 -16.90
C ARG A 816 -16.64 -40.55 -17.42
N PHE A 817 -15.45 -39.95 -17.49
CA PHE A 817 -15.27 -38.68 -18.19
C PHE A 817 -15.48 -38.86 -19.69
N GLU A 818 -16.36 -38.05 -20.28
CA GLU A 818 -16.79 -38.22 -21.67
C GLU A 818 -16.08 -37.26 -22.64
N TYR A 819 -16.14 -35.96 -22.34
CA TYR A 819 -15.63 -34.92 -23.24
C TYR A 819 -14.13 -34.66 -23.04
N TRP A 820 -13.75 -34.31 -21.81
CA TRP A 820 -12.38 -33.99 -21.41
C TRP A 820 -11.57 -35.26 -21.12
N LYS A 821 -10.29 -35.26 -21.53
CA LYS A 821 -9.40 -36.43 -21.48
C LYS A 821 -8.80 -36.54 -20.08
N GLN A 822 -9.64 -36.96 -19.14
CA GLN A 822 -9.39 -36.93 -17.70
C GLN A 822 -9.64 -38.29 -17.05
N MET A 823 -9.10 -38.45 -15.85
CA MET A 823 -9.34 -39.58 -14.98
C MET A 823 -9.09 -39.21 -13.51
N LEU A 824 -9.68 -39.98 -12.59
CA LEU A 824 -9.42 -39.93 -11.16
C LEU A 824 -8.76 -41.23 -10.69
N CYS A 825 -7.99 -41.16 -9.62
CA CYS A 825 -7.56 -42.30 -8.83
C CYS A 825 -8.67 -42.73 -7.86
N ARG A 826 -8.66 -44.01 -7.44
CA ARG A 826 -9.62 -44.56 -6.47
C ARG A 826 -9.33 -44.13 -5.02
N ASN A 827 -8.11 -43.68 -4.76
CA ASN A 827 -7.64 -43.34 -3.42
C ASN A 827 -8.30 -42.04 -2.94
N GLY A 828 -9.19 -42.15 -1.96
CA GLY A 828 -9.63 -41.01 -1.17
C GLY A 828 -8.52 -40.60 -0.21
N LEU A 829 -8.03 -39.37 -0.33
CA LEU A 829 -6.97 -38.83 0.50
C LEU A 829 -7.51 -38.48 1.88
N THR A 830 -6.85 -38.97 2.93
CA THR A 830 -7.18 -38.70 4.33
C THR A 830 -5.89 -38.37 5.09
N GLY A 831 -5.96 -37.46 6.06
CA GLY A 831 -4.78 -36.98 6.78
C GLY A 831 -3.75 -36.33 5.85
N ARG A 832 -2.47 -36.66 6.04
CA ARG A 832 -1.33 -36.23 5.22
C ARG A 832 -0.96 -37.26 4.16
N CYS A 833 -0.91 -36.84 2.89
CA CYS A 833 -0.65 -37.71 1.74
C CYS A 833 0.42 -37.09 0.83
N TYR A 834 1.33 -37.91 0.33
CA TYR A 834 2.38 -37.51 -0.61
C TYR A 834 2.46 -38.51 -1.76
N TRP A 835 2.60 -38.04 -3.00
CA TRP A 835 2.92 -38.91 -4.14
C TRP A 835 3.72 -38.16 -5.19
N GLU A 836 4.39 -38.92 -6.05
CA GLU A 836 5.21 -38.39 -7.13
C GLU A 836 4.72 -38.95 -8.47
N VAL A 837 4.79 -38.11 -9.49
CA VAL A 837 4.49 -38.49 -10.87
C VAL A 837 5.54 -37.97 -11.82
N GLU A 838 5.84 -38.77 -12.83
CA GLU A 838 6.63 -38.37 -13.99
C GLU A 838 5.68 -38.09 -15.16
N TRP A 839 5.94 -37.04 -15.93
CA TRP A 839 5.09 -36.66 -17.04
C TRP A 839 5.84 -36.42 -18.35
N ARG A 840 5.08 -36.45 -19.45
CA ARG A 840 5.52 -36.04 -20.78
C ARG A 840 4.38 -35.33 -21.51
N GLY A 841 4.69 -34.29 -22.27
CA GLY A 841 3.73 -33.48 -22.99
C GLY A 841 2.93 -32.54 -22.09
N ASN A 842 1.75 -32.13 -22.55
CA ASN A 842 0.90 -31.16 -21.87
C ASN A 842 -0.14 -31.86 -21.00
N ILE A 843 0.03 -31.78 -19.69
CA ILE A 843 -0.77 -32.52 -18.70
C ILE A 843 -1.14 -31.63 -17.50
N PHE A 844 -2.18 -32.05 -16.78
CA PHE A 844 -2.62 -31.40 -15.56
C PHE A 844 -2.53 -32.44 -14.44
N ILE A 845 -1.77 -32.13 -13.40
CA ILE A 845 -1.69 -32.91 -12.17
C ILE A 845 -2.66 -32.28 -11.19
N SER A 846 -3.70 -33.01 -10.82
CA SER A 846 -4.85 -32.43 -10.15
C SER A 846 -5.24 -33.18 -8.89
N VAL A 847 -5.91 -32.48 -8.00
CA VAL A 847 -6.65 -33.04 -6.87
C VAL A 847 -8.07 -32.51 -6.95
N SER A 848 -9.07 -33.38 -6.77
CA SER A 848 -10.47 -33.04 -6.99
C SER A 848 -11.38 -33.74 -6.00
N TYR A 849 -12.52 -33.14 -5.67
CA TYR A 849 -13.64 -33.89 -5.10
C TYR A 849 -14.20 -34.88 -6.13
N ARG A 850 -14.80 -35.96 -5.62
CA ARG A 850 -15.45 -36.97 -6.46
C ARG A 850 -16.70 -36.43 -7.16
N SER A 851 -17.33 -35.39 -6.61
CA SER A 851 -18.55 -34.76 -7.14
C SER A 851 -18.37 -33.96 -8.44
N ILE A 852 -17.13 -33.80 -8.93
CA ILE A 852 -16.85 -33.06 -10.16
C ILE A 852 -17.72 -33.56 -11.32
N ARG A 853 -18.28 -32.63 -12.10
CA ARG A 853 -19.11 -32.97 -13.25
C ARG A 853 -18.25 -33.65 -14.33
N ARG A 854 -18.76 -34.73 -14.94
CA ARG A 854 -17.95 -35.56 -15.88
C ARG A 854 -18.49 -35.60 -17.31
N LYS A 855 -19.67 -35.01 -17.52
CA LYS A 855 -20.43 -35.06 -18.78
C LYS A 855 -20.60 -33.64 -19.35
N GLY A 856 -20.34 -33.48 -20.64
CA GLY A 856 -20.36 -32.19 -21.34
C GLY A 856 -19.01 -31.45 -21.35
N GLY A 857 -18.92 -30.40 -22.16
CA GLY A 857 -17.69 -29.63 -22.43
C GLY A 857 -17.56 -28.30 -21.68
N SER A 858 -18.33 -28.06 -20.62
CA SER A 858 -18.19 -26.83 -19.82
C SER A 858 -16.93 -26.85 -18.94
N TYR A 859 -16.54 -25.68 -18.42
CA TYR A 859 -15.45 -25.55 -17.45
C TYR A 859 -15.75 -26.26 -16.12
N ASP A 860 -17.02 -26.47 -15.77
CA ASP A 860 -17.41 -27.24 -14.59
C ASP A 860 -16.93 -28.70 -14.66
N CYS A 861 -16.64 -29.20 -15.87
CA CYS A 861 -16.23 -30.58 -16.10
C CYS A 861 -14.71 -30.80 -16.19
N VAL A 862 -13.89 -29.74 -16.15
CA VAL A 862 -12.43 -29.84 -16.31
C VAL A 862 -11.71 -29.50 -15.02
N PHE A 863 -10.65 -30.23 -14.68
CA PHE A 863 -9.88 -30.00 -13.47
C PHE A 863 -9.26 -28.60 -13.47
N GLY A 864 -9.52 -27.85 -12.40
CA GLY A 864 -9.12 -26.45 -12.23
C GLY A 864 -10.14 -25.43 -12.76
N GLY A 865 -11.06 -25.84 -13.64
CA GLY A 865 -12.12 -24.99 -14.18
C GLY A 865 -13.30 -24.75 -13.23
N ASN A 866 -13.32 -25.44 -12.08
CA ASN A 866 -14.35 -25.40 -11.05
C ASN A 866 -13.73 -25.20 -9.65
N ASP A 867 -14.59 -24.95 -8.67
CA ASP A 867 -14.24 -24.80 -7.25
C ASP A 867 -14.03 -26.14 -6.52
N GLN A 868 -14.15 -27.27 -7.22
CA GLN A 868 -14.01 -28.62 -6.65
C GLN A 868 -12.66 -29.26 -6.95
N SER A 869 -11.79 -28.59 -7.73
CA SER A 869 -10.52 -29.15 -8.18
C SER A 869 -9.41 -28.11 -8.28
N TRP A 870 -8.18 -28.56 -8.03
CA TRP A 870 -6.95 -27.79 -8.04
C TRP A 870 -5.94 -28.49 -8.94
N SER A 871 -5.36 -27.76 -9.88
CA SER A 871 -4.50 -28.34 -10.92
C SER A 871 -3.17 -27.62 -11.02
N LEU A 872 -2.10 -28.38 -11.17
CA LEU A 872 -0.80 -27.93 -11.70
C LEU A 872 -0.74 -28.24 -13.19
N ILE A 873 -0.48 -27.24 -14.02
CA ILE A 873 -0.36 -27.36 -15.47
C ILE A 873 1.12 -27.51 -15.82
N CYS A 874 1.45 -28.62 -16.48
CA CYS A 874 2.81 -28.95 -16.90
C CYS A 874 2.90 -29.14 -18.41
N SER A 875 4.05 -28.78 -18.97
CA SER A 875 4.46 -29.04 -20.34
C SER A 875 5.88 -29.64 -20.36
N ASP A 876 6.42 -29.94 -21.54
CA ASP A 876 7.75 -30.56 -21.70
C ASP A 876 8.91 -29.68 -21.20
N ASP A 877 8.70 -28.37 -21.08
CA ASP A 877 9.67 -27.42 -20.53
C ASP A 877 9.43 -27.11 -19.03
N GLY A 878 8.51 -27.84 -18.39
CA GLY A 878 8.27 -27.77 -16.95
C GLY A 878 6.85 -27.34 -16.55
N PRO A 879 6.57 -27.28 -15.22
CA PRO A 879 5.37 -26.64 -14.68
C PRO A 879 5.26 -25.17 -15.06
N ARG A 880 4.07 -24.76 -15.52
CA ARG A 880 3.77 -23.44 -16.08
C ARG A 880 2.95 -22.57 -15.14
N SER A 881 1.85 -23.13 -14.65
CA SER A 881 0.85 -22.41 -13.89
C SER A 881 0.05 -23.38 -13.04
N VAL A 882 -0.65 -22.84 -12.05
CA VAL A 882 -1.73 -23.56 -11.36
C VAL A 882 -3.09 -23.02 -11.77
N TRP A 883 -4.13 -23.84 -11.66
CA TRP A 883 -5.50 -23.51 -12.05
C TRP A 883 -6.51 -24.03 -11.03
N HIS A 884 -7.38 -23.16 -10.53
CA HIS A 884 -8.47 -23.48 -9.62
C HIS A 884 -9.61 -22.47 -9.79
N ASN A 885 -10.87 -22.94 -9.77
CA ASN A 885 -12.06 -22.11 -9.94
C ASN A 885 -11.98 -21.15 -11.13
N ASN A 886 -11.52 -21.67 -12.27
CA ASN A 886 -11.32 -20.92 -13.51
C ASN A 886 -10.28 -19.77 -13.41
N ARG A 887 -9.42 -19.75 -12.38
CA ARG A 887 -8.38 -18.74 -12.16
C ARG A 887 -6.98 -19.33 -12.34
N TYR A 888 -6.21 -18.78 -13.27
CA TYR A 888 -4.84 -19.20 -13.56
C TYR A 888 -3.82 -18.35 -12.81
N THR A 889 -2.83 -19.00 -12.20
CA THR A 889 -1.70 -18.32 -11.54
C THR A 889 -0.40 -18.85 -12.15
N SER A 890 0.39 -17.97 -12.76
CA SER A 890 1.69 -18.34 -13.34
C SER A 890 2.70 -18.70 -12.25
N ILE A 891 3.52 -19.73 -12.50
CA ILE A 891 4.60 -20.14 -11.59
C ILE A 891 5.91 -19.55 -12.11
N SER A 892 6.61 -18.79 -11.27
CA SER A 892 7.93 -18.23 -11.58
C SER A 892 9.02 -19.28 -11.33
N SER A 893 9.27 -20.18 -12.28
CA SER A 893 10.37 -21.15 -12.17
C SER A 893 11.67 -20.59 -12.76
N SER A 894 12.66 -20.30 -11.90
CA SER A 894 14.00 -19.85 -12.28
C SER A 894 15.01 -20.99 -12.50
N SER A 895 14.65 -22.26 -12.28
CA SER A 895 15.60 -23.38 -12.38
C SER A 895 15.83 -23.83 -13.83
N SER A 896 17.09 -23.93 -14.25
CA SER A 896 17.54 -24.49 -15.54
C SER A 896 17.48 -26.02 -15.63
N SER A 897 17.11 -26.73 -14.56
CA SER A 897 17.01 -28.19 -14.56
C SER A 897 15.65 -28.68 -15.10
N VAL A 898 15.68 -29.40 -16.22
CA VAL A 898 14.52 -30.00 -16.90
C VAL A 898 14.18 -31.35 -16.27
N SER A 899 13.64 -31.35 -15.04
CA SER A 899 13.07 -32.56 -14.46
C SER A 899 11.56 -32.57 -14.68
N ASN A 900 11.07 -33.56 -15.44
CA ASN A 900 9.64 -33.78 -15.67
C ASN A 900 9.02 -34.68 -14.59
N ARG A 901 9.39 -34.43 -13.33
CA ARG A 901 8.87 -35.13 -12.16
C ARG A 901 8.35 -34.13 -11.13
N ALA A 902 7.11 -34.33 -10.69
CA ALA A 902 6.43 -33.47 -9.74
C ALA A 902 5.97 -34.29 -8.54
N ALA A 903 6.05 -33.69 -7.37
CA ALA A 903 5.49 -34.22 -6.14
C ALA A 903 4.27 -33.40 -5.74
N VAL A 904 3.30 -34.07 -5.15
CA VAL A 904 2.10 -33.47 -4.58
C VAL A 904 2.03 -33.87 -3.12
N TYR A 905 1.84 -32.88 -2.25
CA TYR A 905 1.62 -33.07 -0.82
C TYR A 905 0.29 -32.46 -0.43
N VAL A 906 -0.53 -33.21 0.31
CA VAL A 906 -1.83 -32.76 0.81
C VAL A 906 -1.85 -32.96 2.31
N ASP A 907 -2.09 -31.89 3.06
CA ASP A 907 -2.44 -31.95 4.48
C ASP A 907 -3.93 -31.61 4.60
N CYS A 908 -4.77 -32.65 4.66
CA CYS A 908 -6.21 -32.49 4.74
C CYS A 908 -6.64 -31.73 6.02
N PRO A 909 -6.13 -32.05 7.23
CA PRO A 909 -6.42 -31.30 8.44
C PRO A 909 -6.05 -29.81 8.37
N ALA A 910 -4.87 -29.48 7.85
CA ALA A 910 -4.42 -28.10 7.71
C ALA A 910 -5.07 -27.36 6.54
N GLY A 911 -5.78 -28.08 5.65
CA GLY A 911 -6.38 -27.48 4.47
C GLY A 911 -5.34 -27.04 3.43
N THR A 912 -4.22 -27.76 3.31
CA THR A 912 -3.13 -27.37 2.40
C THR A 912 -2.90 -28.39 1.28
N LEU A 913 -2.65 -27.90 0.07
CA LEU A 913 -2.27 -28.68 -1.10
C LEU A 913 -1.05 -28.03 -1.74
N SER A 914 0.09 -28.70 -1.68
CA SER A 914 1.38 -28.20 -2.16
C SER A 914 1.88 -29.01 -3.36
N PHE A 915 2.41 -28.30 -4.36
CA PHE A 915 3.06 -28.86 -5.54
C PHE A 915 4.55 -28.56 -5.50
N TYR A 916 5.36 -29.55 -5.83
CA TYR A 916 6.83 -29.44 -5.88
C TYR A 916 7.36 -30.01 -7.21
N ARG A 917 8.47 -29.46 -7.68
CA ARG A 917 9.31 -30.10 -8.71
C ARG A 917 10.36 -30.94 -8.00
N VAL A 918 10.55 -32.18 -8.44
CA VAL A 918 11.54 -33.10 -7.89
C VAL A 918 12.83 -33.00 -8.72
N SER A 919 13.94 -32.56 -8.12
CA SER A 919 15.24 -32.44 -8.80
C SER A 919 16.33 -33.06 -7.96
N SER A 920 17.00 -34.11 -8.45
CA SER A 920 18.11 -34.81 -7.75
C SER A 920 17.79 -35.07 -6.26
N ASP A 921 16.61 -35.61 -5.99
CA ASP A 921 16.05 -35.88 -4.65
C ASP A 921 15.72 -34.68 -3.75
N THR A 922 15.90 -33.44 -4.24
CA THR A 922 15.41 -32.23 -3.58
C THR A 922 14.01 -31.85 -4.07
N LEU A 923 13.19 -31.34 -3.15
CA LEU A 923 11.86 -30.80 -3.45
C LEU A 923 11.95 -29.29 -3.61
N ILE A 924 11.71 -28.81 -4.82
CA ILE A 924 11.61 -27.38 -5.12
C ILE A 924 10.13 -27.02 -5.08
N HIS A 925 9.72 -26.19 -4.11
CA HIS A 925 8.34 -25.73 -3.99
C HIS A 925 7.90 -24.96 -5.24
N LEU A 926 6.70 -25.25 -5.73
CA LEU A 926 6.08 -24.57 -6.88
C LEU A 926 4.92 -23.69 -6.46
N HIS A 927 3.97 -24.26 -5.69
CA HIS A 927 2.76 -23.58 -5.27
C HIS A 927 2.06 -24.33 -4.14
N THR A 928 1.38 -23.60 -3.24
CA THR A 928 0.51 -24.18 -2.21
C THR A 928 -0.85 -23.52 -2.23
N PHE A 929 -1.93 -24.29 -2.32
CA PHE A 929 -3.31 -23.89 -2.06
C PHE A 929 -3.65 -24.03 -0.58
N ASN A 930 -4.17 -22.96 0.02
CA ASN A 930 -4.74 -22.98 1.37
C ASN A 930 -6.26 -22.83 1.26
N THR A 931 -7.01 -23.83 1.72
CA THR A 931 -8.47 -23.86 1.63
C THR A 931 -9.06 -24.86 2.63
N THR A 932 -10.32 -24.67 3.01
CA THR A 932 -11.04 -25.68 3.78
C THR A 932 -11.60 -26.74 2.84
N PHE A 933 -11.07 -27.96 2.93
CA PHE A 933 -11.60 -29.08 2.17
C PHE A 933 -12.93 -29.55 2.77
N THR A 934 -13.99 -29.54 1.98
CA THR A 934 -15.37 -29.88 2.40
C THR A 934 -15.76 -31.32 2.06
N GLN A 935 -14.98 -32.00 1.23
CA GLN A 935 -15.18 -33.41 0.86
C GLN A 935 -13.84 -34.13 0.77
N THR A 936 -13.89 -35.47 0.72
CA THR A 936 -12.71 -36.29 0.44
C THR A 936 -12.12 -35.95 -0.93
N LEU A 937 -10.80 -35.77 -0.95
CA LEU A 937 -10.03 -35.44 -2.14
C LEU A 937 -9.56 -36.69 -2.87
N TYR A 938 -9.45 -36.61 -4.19
CA TYR A 938 -8.99 -37.69 -5.06
C TYR A 938 -7.97 -37.14 -6.06
N PRO A 939 -6.80 -37.78 -6.22
CA PRO A 939 -5.85 -37.42 -7.27
C PRO A 939 -6.49 -37.63 -8.66
N GLY A 940 -6.15 -36.78 -9.60
CA GLY A 940 -6.65 -36.82 -10.97
C GLY A 940 -5.64 -36.29 -11.97
N PHE A 941 -5.80 -36.70 -13.23
CA PHE A 941 -4.91 -36.29 -14.32
C PHE A 941 -5.71 -35.93 -15.57
N MET A 942 -5.31 -34.84 -16.23
CA MET A 942 -5.82 -34.43 -17.56
C MET A 942 -4.69 -34.44 -18.59
N PHE A 943 -5.02 -34.77 -19.84
CA PHE A 943 -4.07 -34.83 -20.94
C PHE A 943 -4.54 -33.96 -22.10
N TRP A 944 -3.78 -32.90 -22.44
CA TRP A 944 -4.20 -31.91 -23.44
C TRP A 944 -3.81 -32.24 -24.88
N SER A 945 -2.65 -32.87 -25.08
CA SER A 945 -2.15 -33.22 -26.43
C SER A 945 -2.06 -34.74 -26.60
N PRO A 946 -2.38 -35.29 -27.79
CA PRO A 946 -2.06 -36.69 -28.10
C PRO A 946 -0.58 -36.99 -27.87
N GLY A 947 -0.28 -38.17 -27.32
CA GLY A 947 1.08 -38.57 -26.93
C GLY A 947 1.54 -38.09 -25.55
N SER A 948 0.77 -37.21 -24.87
CA SER A 948 1.07 -36.82 -23.49
C SER A 948 0.81 -38.00 -22.55
N SER A 949 1.67 -38.18 -21.55
CA SER A 949 1.59 -39.29 -20.61
C SER A 949 1.96 -38.92 -19.18
N VAL A 950 1.42 -39.67 -18.21
CA VAL A 950 1.75 -39.60 -16.80
C VAL A 950 2.06 -41.01 -16.31
N SER A 951 3.17 -41.16 -15.58
CA SER A 951 3.57 -42.38 -14.90
C SER A 951 3.55 -42.14 -13.38
N LEU A 952 2.89 -43.02 -12.64
CA LEU A 952 2.88 -43.02 -11.18
C LEU A 952 4.21 -43.63 -10.67
N CYS A 953 4.98 -42.87 -9.90
CA CYS A 953 6.29 -43.30 -9.37
C CYS A 953 6.14 -44.30 -8.23
#